data_AF-A0A7X8JHS7-F1
#
_entry.id   AF-A0A7X8JHS7-F1
#
_cell.length_a   1.000
_cell.length_b   1.000
_cell.length_c   1.000
_cell.angle_alpha   90.00
_cell.angle_beta   90.00
_cell.angle_gamma   90.00
#
_symmetry.space_group_name_H-M   'P 1'
#
loop_
_entity.id
_entity.type
_entity.pdbx_description
1 polymer ?
#
loop_
_entity_poly.entity_id
_entity_poly.type
_entity_poly.pdbx_seq_one_letter_code
_entity_poly.pdbx_strand_id
1 'polypeptide(L)'
;MLIFDNPEFAVACHPRGIGLGFFDGVHRGHLELLRTLVFESHRMGIVPAVLTFPERPESVLRPNGSFAGYLCDLDDRLALLSDCGISETHLLTFDRTFAATDPVEFLNKYLKSRLRAKLVVVGHDYRFGRDGAGNVELLRKWAEDSQVRLIVIEQVNQGGDRISSSRLRQLIVQGHVDAAAGLLGRPYSLHGKVIQGRRLGSKLGFPTANIPIPPFQACPAYGVYATRTRVDGRTYDSITNVGLRPTVDAAAKHPLAETCLYHTNQTLYGRDIHIDFLQRIRPEMRFESVAQLGNQVNADLQQVQQWHRESELCHEKARISGVPVYVLPTDRFVQAAIHFVFYLPLKKWQAASMALLSRVLAASCRRYPSRVELARALDSLYGATLESSQERQGDLQLITFSAEALRRWIDGSSPFSAVCDLLFDVLLDPSLDEEGLFYEDIVETERQNLMMELSARENDRAKFAYDRCLDIFCGDQPQGLSPYGDLESLQSISRHELAGAYKTLLSQCSASIYLGGSIDSDLLEACLARIRQLPDGERAKIRPSEQPSPFDPAEPAVRLEKRKVEQARIVLAYQGLPPYFSHRSIAVTFLNSMLGGDVHSLLFDVVREKMGLAYSVFSSHLRSLSAMFIMAGVTPEKVDHALEAIRDQLARLSTGDFDNSLFERTSRMIETGILSVNDDLSSMLAHQMYGHLYGRLMNRKESLDALRSVTPEEVSQLASGLRLVTCYVLTGMDNEAQK
;
A
#
# COMPACT_ATOMS: atom_id res chain seq x y z
N MET A 1 -19.74 4.50 0.41
CA MET A 1 -19.63 5.82 -0.23
C MET A 1 -21.01 6.23 -0.69
N LEU A 2 -21.45 7.44 -0.36
CA LEU A 2 -22.72 8.01 -0.83
C LEU A 2 -22.50 8.73 -2.17
N ILE A 3 -23.48 8.66 -3.08
CA ILE A 3 -23.45 9.33 -4.38
C ILE A 3 -24.62 10.31 -4.43
N PHE A 4 -24.34 11.56 -4.76
CA PHE A 4 -25.33 12.63 -4.88
C PHE A 4 -25.37 13.14 -6.32
N ASP A 5 -26.48 12.89 -7.01
CA ASP A 5 -26.73 13.42 -8.35
C ASP A 5 -27.35 14.81 -8.26
N ASN A 6 -26.67 15.78 -8.88
CA ASN A 6 -27.07 17.18 -8.98
C ASN A 6 -27.52 17.76 -7.61
N PRO A 7 -26.59 18.19 -6.75
CA PRO A 7 -26.77 18.44 -5.32
C PRO A 7 -27.67 19.64 -4.96
N GLU A 8 -28.70 19.95 -5.75
CA GLU A 8 -29.73 20.92 -5.41
C GLU A 8 -30.55 20.53 -4.17
N PHE A 9 -30.42 19.29 -3.66
CA PHE A 9 -31.29 18.76 -2.59
C PHE A 9 -30.60 18.20 -1.34
N ALA A 10 -29.28 18.11 -1.28
CA ALA A 10 -28.60 17.64 -0.05
C ALA A 10 -27.98 18.83 0.69
N VAL A 11 -28.78 19.59 1.47
CA VAL A 11 -28.24 20.45 2.54
C VAL A 11 -27.66 19.53 3.59
N ALA A 12 -26.43 19.09 3.38
CA ALA A 12 -25.83 18.14 4.27
C ALA A 12 -25.33 18.84 5.54
N CYS A 13 -25.64 18.23 6.68
CA CYS A 13 -25.52 18.85 8.00
C CYS A 13 -24.07 18.97 8.53
N HIS A 14 -23.07 18.42 7.83
CA HIS A 14 -21.68 18.38 8.30
C HIS A 14 -20.69 19.10 7.35
N PRO A 15 -19.54 19.58 7.87
CA PRO A 15 -18.44 20.11 7.08
C PRO A 15 -17.75 19.04 6.24
N ARG A 16 -17.08 19.47 5.16
CA ARG A 16 -16.39 18.59 4.21
C ARG A 16 -15.00 19.06 3.84
N GLY A 17 -14.13 18.11 3.52
CA GLY A 17 -13.02 18.34 2.61
C GLY A 17 -13.48 18.04 1.18
N ILE A 18 -13.18 18.94 0.23
CA ILE A 18 -13.61 18.80 -1.17
C ILE A 18 -12.40 18.63 -2.09
N GLY A 19 -12.32 17.49 -2.77
CA GLY A 19 -11.43 17.29 -3.92
C GLY A 19 -12.12 17.72 -5.21
N LEU A 20 -11.44 18.53 -6.01
CA LEU A 20 -11.96 18.99 -7.30
C LEU A 20 -11.19 18.40 -8.48
N GLY A 21 -11.91 17.85 -9.45
CA GLY A 21 -11.32 17.26 -10.66
C GLY A 21 -12.30 16.37 -11.41
N PHE A 22 -11.93 15.96 -12.62
CA PHE A 22 -12.72 15.01 -13.39
C PHE A 22 -12.40 13.54 -13.05
N PHE A 23 -11.17 13.27 -12.59
CA PHE A 23 -10.71 11.96 -12.11
C PHE A 23 -10.82 10.79 -13.11
N ASP A 24 -10.76 11.05 -14.41
CA ASP A 24 -10.77 9.98 -15.43
C ASP A 24 -9.57 9.05 -15.28
N GLY A 25 -9.85 7.79 -15.00
CA GLY A 25 -8.87 6.74 -14.75
C GLY A 25 -8.13 6.84 -13.41
N VAL A 26 -8.40 7.82 -12.54
CA VAL A 26 -7.78 7.97 -11.19
C VAL A 26 -6.28 7.59 -11.18
N HIS A 27 -5.48 8.30 -11.98
CA HIS A 27 -4.05 8.03 -12.12
C HIS A 27 -3.24 8.48 -10.90
N ARG A 28 -1.92 8.21 -10.83
CA ARG A 28 -1.09 8.53 -9.64
C ARG A 28 -1.18 9.99 -9.18
N GLY A 29 -1.24 10.95 -10.11
CA GLY A 29 -1.53 12.35 -9.75
C GLY A 29 -2.90 12.59 -9.07
N HIS A 30 -3.96 11.90 -9.52
CA HIS A 30 -5.25 11.92 -8.84
C HIS A 30 -5.19 11.19 -7.50
N LEU A 31 -4.46 10.07 -7.41
CA LEU A 31 -4.28 9.32 -6.17
C LEU A 31 -3.60 10.17 -5.09
N GLU A 32 -2.58 10.96 -5.43
CA GLU A 32 -1.94 11.91 -4.51
C GLU A 32 -2.97 12.91 -3.95
N LEU A 33 -3.79 13.50 -4.83
CA LEU A 33 -4.83 14.45 -4.44
C LEU A 33 -5.88 13.81 -3.54
N LEU A 34 -6.45 12.68 -3.96
CA LEU A 34 -7.51 12.00 -3.23
C LEU A 34 -7.02 11.50 -1.87
N ARG A 35 -5.80 10.95 -1.79
CA ARG A 35 -5.24 10.51 -0.52
C ARG A 35 -4.93 11.68 0.40
N THR A 36 -4.39 12.78 -0.12
CA THR A 36 -4.18 14.00 0.67
C THR A 36 -5.49 14.57 1.18
N LEU A 37 -6.53 14.59 0.34
CA LEU A 37 -7.88 14.99 0.73
C LEU A 37 -8.38 14.14 1.89
N VAL A 38 -8.29 12.82 1.78
CA VAL A 38 -8.83 11.91 2.78
C VAL A 38 -8.04 12.02 4.08
N PHE A 39 -6.71 11.99 3.98
CA PHE A 39 -5.78 12.19 5.07
C PHE A 39 -6.10 13.46 5.87
N GLU A 40 -6.21 14.60 5.20
CA GLU A 40 -6.45 15.88 5.87
C GLU A 40 -7.89 16.01 6.37
N SER A 41 -8.83 15.36 5.69
CA SER A 41 -10.22 15.31 6.16
C SER A 41 -10.35 14.54 7.48
N HIS A 42 -9.67 13.39 7.60
CA HIS A 42 -9.62 12.62 8.85
C HIS A 42 -8.94 13.41 9.97
N ARG A 43 -7.80 14.06 9.70
CA ARG A 43 -7.13 14.95 10.67
C ARG A 43 -8.03 16.08 11.18
N MET A 44 -8.88 16.61 10.32
CA MET A 44 -9.79 17.72 10.65
C MET A 44 -11.16 17.24 11.19
N GLY A 45 -11.42 15.93 11.25
CA GLY A 45 -12.73 15.38 11.65
C GLY A 45 -13.87 15.76 10.70
N ILE A 46 -13.59 15.93 9.40
CA ILE A 46 -14.56 16.31 8.37
C ILE A 46 -14.71 15.19 7.32
N VAL A 47 -15.79 15.23 6.54
CA VAL A 47 -16.07 14.17 5.56
C VAL A 47 -15.29 14.42 4.26
N PRO A 48 -14.47 13.46 3.76
CA PRO A 48 -13.81 13.59 2.47
C PRO A 48 -14.81 13.35 1.33
N ALA A 49 -14.97 14.36 0.49
CA ALA A 49 -15.91 14.33 -0.62
C ALA A 49 -15.26 14.81 -1.93
N VAL A 50 -15.72 14.25 -3.04
CA VAL A 50 -15.29 14.66 -4.39
C VAL A 50 -16.44 15.38 -5.09
N LEU A 51 -16.13 16.49 -5.77
CA LEU A 51 -17.02 17.11 -6.74
C LEU A 51 -16.49 16.83 -8.14
N THR A 52 -17.28 16.12 -8.95
CA THR A 52 -16.92 15.73 -10.32
C THR A 52 -18.15 15.72 -11.23
N PHE A 53 -17.96 15.33 -12.49
CA PHE A 53 -18.99 15.32 -13.53
C PHE A 53 -19.16 13.89 -14.09
N PRO A 54 -20.38 13.45 -14.42
CA PRO A 54 -20.61 12.15 -15.05
C PRO A 54 -19.96 12.11 -16.43
N GLU A 55 -20.04 13.20 -17.19
CA GLU A 55 -19.41 13.40 -18.49
C GLU A 55 -18.33 14.48 -18.44
N ARG A 56 -17.38 14.41 -19.37
CA ARG A 56 -16.34 15.43 -19.52
C ARG A 56 -16.92 16.82 -19.79
N PRO A 57 -16.40 17.90 -19.17
CA PRO A 57 -16.79 19.26 -19.55
C PRO A 57 -16.61 19.56 -21.04
N GLU A 58 -15.60 18.97 -21.68
CA GLU A 58 -15.29 19.18 -23.09
C GLU A 58 -16.36 18.61 -24.04
N SER A 59 -17.21 17.66 -23.62
CA SER A 59 -18.28 17.14 -24.49
C SER A 59 -19.32 18.22 -24.75
N VAL A 60 -19.57 19.08 -23.76
CA VAL A 60 -20.49 20.22 -23.89
C VAL A 60 -19.80 21.42 -24.51
N LEU A 61 -18.55 21.72 -24.12
CA LEU A 61 -17.82 22.88 -24.64
C LEU A 61 -17.35 22.71 -26.09
N ARG A 62 -16.94 21.49 -26.46
CA ARG A 62 -16.33 21.13 -27.75
C ARG A 62 -16.92 19.80 -28.27
N PRO A 63 -18.21 19.77 -28.65
CA PRO A 63 -18.89 18.53 -29.04
C PRO A 63 -18.26 17.83 -30.27
N ASN A 64 -17.57 18.59 -31.13
CA ASN A 64 -16.90 18.07 -32.33
C ASN A 64 -15.39 17.84 -32.14
N GLY A 65 -14.88 17.88 -30.91
CA GLY A 65 -13.45 17.64 -30.62
C GLY A 65 -13.05 16.18 -30.78
N SER A 66 -11.78 15.92 -31.12
CA SER A 66 -11.25 14.55 -31.11
C SER A 66 -11.16 14.04 -29.67
N PHE A 67 -11.77 12.89 -29.42
CA PHE A 67 -11.77 12.24 -28.11
C PHE A 67 -11.35 10.77 -28.25
N ALA A 68 -10.23 10.41 -27.63
CA ALA A 68 -9.66 9.06 -27.65
C ALA A 68 -10.32 8.07 -26.66
N GLY A 69 -11.48 8.40 -26.10
CA GLY A 69 -12.21 7.57 -25.14
C GLY A 69 -11.81 7.77 -23.66
N TYR A 70 -12.72 7.40 -22.76
CA TYR A 70 -12.55 7.42 -21.31
C TYR A 70 -11.58 6.31 -20.89
N LEU A 71 -10.81 6.57 -19.84
CA LEU A 71 -9.89 5.57 -19.27
C LEU A 71 -10.62 4.55 -18.40
N CYS A 72 -11.78 4.91 -17.89
CA CYS A 72 -12.71 4.03 -17.20
C CYS A 72 -14.12 4.59 -17.35
N ASP A 73 -15.15 3.74 -17.24
CA ASP A 73 -16.52 4.25 -17.20
C ASP A 73 -16.83 4.93 -15.85
N LEU A 74 -18.06 5.42 -15.70
CA LEU A 74 -18.47 6.10 -14.47
C LEU A 74 -18.49 5.16 -13.27
N ASP A 75 -18.95 3.93 -13.44
CA ASP A 75 -19.08 2.96 -12.35
C ASP A 75 -17.69 2.54 -11.84
N ASP A 76 -16.77 2.26 -12.75
CA ASP A 76 -15.36 2.00 -12.46
C ASP A 76 -14.71 3.20 -11.75
N ARG A 77 -14.98 4.42 -12.21
CA ARG A 77 -14.45 5.64 -11.57
C ARG A 77 -14.97 5.80 -10.15
N LEU A 78 -16.26 5.58 -9.93
CA LEU A 78 -16.87 5.63 -8.59
C LEU A 78 -16.31 4.55 -7.67
N ALA A 79 -16.09 3.33 -8.18
CA ALA A 79 -15.42 2.26 -7.44
C ALA A 79 -14.00 2.69 -7.01
N LEU A 80 -13.20 3.24 -7.93
CA LEU A 80 -11.85 3.74 -7.64
C LEU A 80 -11.84 4.87 -6.61
N LEU A 81 -12.79 5.81 -6.67
CA LEU A 81 -12.94 6.87 -5.66
C LEU A 81 -13.28 6.27 -4.29
N SER A 82 -14.20 5.31 -4.24
CA SER A 82 -14.55 4.61 -3.00
C SER A 82 -13.33 3.89 -2.42
N ASP A 83 -12.54 3.20 -3.25
CA ASP A 83 -11.35 2.46 -2.82
C ASP A 83 -10.24 3.39 -2.29
N CYS A 84 -10.21 4.64 -2.74
CA CYS A 84 -9.33 5.68 -2.18
C CYS A 84 -9.77 6.19 -0.81
N GLY A 85 -10.97 5.82 -0.33
CA GLY A 85 -11.52 6.29 0.94
C GLY A 85 -12.49 7.47 0.83
N ILE A 86 -12.90 7.84 -0.38
CA ILE A 86 -13.89 8.91 -0.54
C ILE A 86 -15.23 8.45 0.05
N SER A 87 -15.78 9.29 0.93
CA SER A 87 -17.04 9.01 1.62
C SER A 87 -18.24 9.46 0.80
N GLU A 88 -18.09 10.57 0.06
CA GLU A 88 -19.15 11.12 -0.78
C GLU A 88 -18.64 11.55 -2.15
N THR A 89 -19.41 11.23 -3.20
CA THR A 89 -19.18 11.79 -4.54
C THR A 89 -20.40 12.61 -4.96
N HIS A 90 -20.16 13.87 -5.31
CA HIS A 90 -21.16 14.80 -5.80
C HIS A 90 -20.99 14.93 -7.32
N LEU A 91 -21.96 14.40 -8.07
CA LEU A 91 -22.00 14.42 -9.52
C LEU A 91 -22.80 15.66 -9.97
N LEU A 92 -22.09 16.65 -10.51
CA LEU A 92 -22.74 17.82 -11.12
C LEU A 92 -23.02 17.56 -12.60
N THR A 93 -24.17 18.00 -13.08
CA THR A 93 -24.43 18.08 -14.51
C THR A 93 -23.67 19.29 -15.07
N PHE A 94 -22.74 19.05 -15.99
CA PHE A 94 -22.03 20.12 -16.68
C PHE A 94 -22.81 20.54 -17.93
N ASP A 95 -23.69 21.54 -17.82
CA ASP A 95 -24.43 22.10 -18.94
C ASP A 95 -23.92 23.51 -19.33
N ARG A 96 -24.51 24.12 -20.36
CA ARG A 96 -24.13 25.47 -20.81
C ARG A 96 -24.42 26.55 -19.75
N THR A 97 -25.41 26.34 -18.90
CA THR A 97 -25.77 27.25 -17.81
C THR A 97 -24.69 27.22 -16.73
N PHE A 98 -24.30 26.03 -16.27
CA PHE A 98 -23.23 25.82 -15.31
C PHE A 98 -21.89 26.31 -15.86
N ALA A 99 -21.59 26.01 -17.13
CA ALA A 99 -20.38 26.50 -17.80
C ALA A 99 -20.29 28.04 -17.85
N ALA A 100 -21.41 28.74 -17.75
CA ALA A 100 -21.45 30.21 -17.69
C ALA A 100 -21.37 30.77 -16.26
N THR A 101 -21.23 29.95 -15.22
CA THR A 101 -21.15 30.41 -13.82
C THR A 101 -19.87 31.22 -13.58
N ASP A 102 -19.98 32.38 -12.93
CA ASP A 102 -18.81 33.17 -12.53
C ASP A 102 -17.91 32.37 -11.55
N PRO A 103 -16.56 32.45 -11.64
CA PRO A 103 -15.68 31.73 -10.73
C PRO A 103 -15.96 31.98 -9.23
N VAL A 104 -16.20 33.21 -8.81
CA VAL A 104 -16.47 33.55 -7.41
C VAL A 104 -17.86 33.09 -7.00
N GLU A 105 -18.84 33.17 -7.90
CA GLU A 105 -20.15 32.57 -7.69
C GLU A 105 -20.04 31.05 -7.47
N PHE A 106 -19.25 30.35 -8.29
CA PHE A 106 -19.01 28.92 -8.14
C PHE A 106 -18.49 28.58 -6.73
N LEU A 107 -17.45 29.29 -6.27
CA LEU A 107 -16.85 29.05 -4.96
C LEU A 107 -17.85 29.31 -3.81
N ASN A 108 -18.56 30.44 -3.85
CA ASN A 108 -19.48 30.81 -2.79
C ASN A 108 -20.75 29.94 -2.75
N LYS A 109 -21.34 29.69 -3.91
CA LYS A 109 -22.59 28.93 -4.05
C LYS A 109 -22.36 27.44 -3.83
N TYR A 110 -21.38 26.84 -4.51
CA TYR A 110 -21.18 25.41 -4.48
C TYR A 110 -20.28 24.98 -3.31
N LEU A 111 -19.07 25.54 -3.18
CA LEU A 111 -18.12 25.06 -2.17
C LEU A 111 -18.50 25.52 -0.76
N LYS A 112 -18.74 26.82 -0.55
CA LYS A 112 -19.03 27.37 0.78
C LYS A 112 -20.46 27.08 1.24
N SER A 113 -21.45 27.39 0.42
CA SER A 113 -22.86 27.31 0.83
C SER A 113 -23.43 25.89 0.75
N ARG A 114 -23.37 25.25 -0.44
CA ARG A 114 -23.94 23.90 -0.63
C ARG A 114 -23.11 22.80 0.03
N LEU A 115 -21.80 22.76 -0.22
CA LEU A 115 -20.92 21.67 0.26
C LEU A 115 -20.33 21.93 1.65
N ARG A 116 -20.37 23.17 2.16
CA ARG A 116 -19.80 23.57 3.46
C ARG A 116 -18.32 23.18 3.58
N ALA A 117 -17.55 23.47 2.53
CA ALA A 117 -16.13 23.18 2.46
C ALA A 117 -15.37 23.84 3.62
N LYS A 118 -14.55 23.04 4.32
CA LYS A 118 -13.55 23.47 5.30
C LYS A 118 -12.13 23.17 4.84
N LEU A 119 -11.99 22.25 3.90
CA LEU A 119 -10.78 21.92 3.18
C LEU A 119 -11.12 21.84 1.69
N VAL A 120 -10.23 22.35 0.84
CA VAL A 120 -10.27 22.17 -0.61
C VAL A 120 -8.90 21.65 -1.06
N VAL A 121 -8.91 20.59 -1.87
CA VAL A 121 -7.70 19.99 -2.45
C VAL A 121 -7.81 19.98 -3.97
N VAL A 122 -6.83 20.58 -4.65
CA VAL A 122 -6.80 20.73 -6.11
C VAL A 122 -5.40 20.47 -6.66
N GLY A 123 -5.29 20.18 -7.96
CA GLY A 123 -4.00 20.20 -8.66
C GLY A 123 -3.52 21.63 -8.93
N HIS A 124 -2.21 21.81 -9.09
CA HIS A 124 -1.57 23.10 -9.38
C HIS A 124 -2.09 23.84 -10.62
N ASP A 125 -2.65 23.13 -11.62
CA ASP A 125 -3.17 23.70 -12.86
C ASP A 125 -4.70 23.73 -12.91
N TYR A 126 -5.37 23.61 -11.76
CA TYR A 126 -6.83 23.59 -11.69
C TYR A 126 -7.44 24.92 -12.17
N ARG A 127 -8.44 24.80 -13.06
CA ARG A 127 -9.23 25.92 -13.59
C ARG A 127 -10.72 25.68 -13.42
N PHE A 128 -11.48 26.74 -13.18
CA PHE A 128 -12.92 26.66 -12.91
C PHE A 128 -13.65 27.96 -13.30
N GLY A 129 -14.98 27.90 -13.26
CA GLY A 129 -15.86 29.01 -13.66
C GLY A 129 -15.84 29.28 -15.17
N ARG A 130 -16.58 30.32 -15.57
CA ARG A 130 -16.77 30.71 -16.97
C ARG A 130 -15.45 30.81 -17.72
N ASP A 131 -15.35 30.09 -18.82
CA ASP A 131 -14.16 30.00 -19.69
C ASP A 131 -12.86 29.60 -18.96
N GLY A 132 -12.96 28.99 -17.77
CA GLY A 132 -11.81 28.65 -16.94
C GLY A 132 -11.07 29.88 -16.38
N ALA A 133 -11.77 31.00 -16.17
CA ALA A 133 -11.22 32.25 -15.67
C ALA A 133 -10.76 32.17 -14.19
N GLY A 134 -11.30 31.21 -13.42
CA GLY A 134 -10.82 30.91 -12.07
C GLY A 134 -9.56 30.04 -12.11
N ASN A 135 -8.58 30.38 -11.28
CA ASN A 135 -7.30 29.68 -11.13
C ASN A 135 -6.96 29.46 -9.65
N VAL A 136 -5.81 28.82 -9.40
CA VAL A 136 -5.35 28.51 -8.04
C VAL A 136 -5.08 29.77 -7.21
N GLU A 137 -4.61 30.86 -7.82
CA GLU A 137 -4.40 32.14 -7.14
C GLU A 137 -5.70 32.75 -6.64
N LEU A 138 -6.74 32.77 -7.48
CA LEU A 138 -8.08 33.21 -7.10
C LEU A 138 -8.65 32.32 -5.98
N LEU A 139 -8.47 31.00 -6.11
CA LEU A 139 -8.92 30.04 -5.11
C LEU A 139 -8.20 30.24 -3.77
N ARG A 140 -6.89 30.52 -3.78
CA ARG A 140 -6.09 30.81 -2.58
C ARG A 140 -6.61 32.04 -1.85
N LYS A 141 -6.82 33.14 -2.57
CA LYS A 141 -7.39 34.37 -2.01
C LYS A 141 -8.77 34.12 -1.40
N TRP A 142 -9.65 33.45 -2.14
CA TRP A 142 -10.99 33.11 -1.64
C TRP A 142 -10.95 32.19 -0.42
N ALA A 143 -10.02 31.24 -0.38
CA ALA A 143 -9.87 30.29 0.71
C ALA A 143 -9.42 30.98 2.00
N GLU A 144 -8.48 31.93 1.90
CA GLU A 144 -8.08 32.82 3.00
C GLU A 144 -9.28 33.64 3.51
N ASP A 145 -9.98 34.34 2.61
CA ASP A 145 -11.15 35.16 2.95
C ASP A 145 -12.31 34.35 3.55
N SER A 146 -12.45 33.07 3.17
CA SER A 146 -13.52 32.18 3.62
C SER A 146 -13.13 31.25 4.77
N GLN A 147 -11.90 31.34 5.28
CA GLN A 147 -11.35 30.45 6.31
C GLN A 147 -11.47 28.96 5.93
N VAL A 148 -11.14 28.66 4.67
CA VAL A 148 -11.10 27.32 4.11
C VAL A 148 -9.63 26.95 3.93
N ARG A 149 -9.22 25.78 4.43
CA ARG A 149 -7.85 25.30 4.17
C ARG A 149 -7.74 24.91 2.70
N LEU A 150 -6.73 25.41 2.01
CA LEU A 150 -6.42 25.03 0.62
C LEU A 150 -5.12 24.24 0.59
N ILE A 151 -5.16 23.06 -0.04
CA ILE A 151 -3.95 22.30 -0.37
C ILE A 151 -3.88 22.15 -1.88
N VAL A 152 -2.75 22.57 -2.43
CA VAL A 152 -2.46 22.48 -3.86
C VAL A 152 -1.45 21.36 -4.07
N ILE A 153 -1.85 20.34 -4.81
CA ILE A 153 -0.99 19.22 -5.17
C ILE A 153 -0.15 19.63 -6.36
N GLU A 154 1.16 19.56 -6.18
CA GLU A 154 2.14 19.81 -7.23
C GLU A 154 2.02 18.79 -8.37
N GLN A 155 2.59 19.12 -9.52
CA GLN A 155 2.58 18.22 -10.65
C GLN A 155 3.41 16.96 -10.34
N VAL A 156 2.73 15.82 -10.24
CA VAL A 156 3.40 14.53 -10.11
C VAL A 156 4.00 14.14 -11.47
N ASN A 157 5.30 13.85 -11.46
CA ASN A 157 6.05 13.40 -12.63
C ASN A 157 6.54 11.96 -12.42
N GLN A 158 6.77 11.24 -13.52
CA GLN A 158 7.42 9.93 -13.51
C GLN A 158 8.47 9.90 -14.63
N GLY A 159 9.74 9.66 -14.27
CA GLY A 159 10.85 9.70 -15.23
C GLY A 159 11.03 11.06 -15.92
N GLY A 160 10.65 12.16 -15.24
CA GLY A 160 10.67 13.52 -15.80
C GLY A 160 9.42 13.91 -16.61
N ASP A 161 8.55 12.95 -16.95
CA ASP A 161 7.34 13.21 -17.72
C ASP A 161 6.11 13.47 -16.84
N ARG A 162 5.25 14.37 -17.31
CA ARG A 162 3.98 14.74 -16.67
C ARG A 162 2.98 13.59 -16.68
N ILE A 163 2.42 13.24 -15.51
CA ILE A 163 1.25 12.34 -15.43
C ILE A 163 -0.04 13.11 -15.76
N SER A 164 -0.77 12.66 -16.79
CA SER A 164 -2.08 13.22 -17.18
C SER A 164 -2.96 12.20 -17.90
N SER A 165 -4.29 12.36 -17.82
CA SER A 165 -5.24 11.52 -18.57
C SER A 165 -5.02 11.58 -20.10
N SER A 166 -4.59 12.72 -20.64
CA SER A 166 -4.28 12.85 -22.08
C SER A 166 -3.09 11.99 -22.49
N ARG A 167 -2.01 11.99 -21.70
CA ARG A 167 -0.85 11.13 -21.92
C ARG A 167 -1.19 9.65 -21.78
N LEU A 168 -1.99 9.31 -20.77
CA LEU A 168 -2.46 7.94 -20.57
C LEU A 168 -3.23 7.40 -21.78
N ARG A 169 -4.16 8.18 -22.32
CA ARG A 169 -4.89 7.80 -23.54
C ARG A 169 -3.96 7.59 -24.72
N GLN A 170 -2.95 8.45 -24.90
CA GLN A 170 -1.96 8.27 -25.97
C GLN A 170 -1.20 6.95 -25.82
N LEU A 171 -0.72 6.64 -24.61
CA LEU A 171 0.00 5.39 -24.33
C LEU A 171 -0.89 4.17 -24.61
N ILE A 172 -2.15 4.19 -24.16
CA ILE A 172 -3.10 3.09 -24.40
C ILE A 172 -3.36 2.90 -25.89
N VAL A 173 -3.69 3.98 -26.62
CA VAL A 173 -3.96 3.92 -28.07
C VAL A 173 -2.73 3.49 -28.87
N GLN A 174 -1.52 3.73 -28.38
CA GLN A 174 -0.26 3.24 -28.96
C GLN A 174 0.07 1.79 -28.55
N GLY A 175 -0.64 1.23 -27.59
CA GLY A 175 -0.43 -0.13 -27.05
C GLY A 175 0.65 -0.22 -25.98
N HIS A 176 1.14 0.91 -25.45
CA HIS A 176 2.09 0.99 -24.34
C HIS A 176 1.37 0.86 -22.98
N VAL A 177 0.66 -0.26 -22.80
CA VAL A 177 -0.18 -0.52 -21.63
C VAL A 177 0.63 -0.69 -20.33
N ASP A 178 1.88 -1.15 -20.43
CA ASP A 178 2.82 -1.26 -19.32
C ASP A 178 3.26 0.11 -18.81
N ALA A 179 3.60 1.03 -19.72
CA ALA A 179 3.91 2.41 -19.37
C ALA A 179 2.68 3.14 -18.80
N ALA A 180 1.50 2.88 -19.37
CA ALA A 180 0.25 3.42 -18.85
C ALA A 180 -0.04 2.89 -17.43
N ALA A 181 0.25 1.63 -17.15
CA ALA A 181 0.08 1.03 -15.83
C ALA A 181 0.96 1.72 -14.77
N GLY A 182 2.20 2.07 -15.12
CA GLY A 182 3.08 2.86 -14.26
C GLY A 182 2.46 4.20 -13.88
N LEU A 183 1.93 4.94 -14.85
CA LEU A 183 1.28 6.24 -14.62
C LEU A 183 -0.07 6.13 -13.88
N LEU A 184 -0.82 5.05 -14.09
CA LEU A 184 -2.09 4.76 -13.40
C LEU A 184 -1.88 4.28 -11.96
N GLY A 185 -0.77 3.57 -11.68
CA GLY A 185 -0.57 2.80 -10.45
C GLY A 185 -1.30 1.44 -10.46
N ARG A 186 -1.87 1.04 -11.58
CA ARG A 186 -2.57 -0.24 -11.82
C ARG A 186 -2.65 -0.53 -13.32
N PRO A 187 -2.85 -1.78 -13.74
CA PRO A 187 -3.11 -2.12 -15.15
C PRO A 187 -4.31 -1.34 -15.72
N TYR A 188 -4.24 -1.03 -17.02
CA TYR A 188 -5.43 -0.57 -17.75
C TYR A 188 -6.43 -1.73 -17.89
N SER A 189 -7.72 -1.49 -17.64
CA SER A 189 -8.72 -2.54 -17.63
C SER A 189 -9.87 -2.27 -18.61
N LEU A 190 -10.40 -3.34 -19.19
CA LEU A 190 -11.68 -3.35 -19.91
C LEU A 190 -12.67 -4.21 -19.15
N HIS A 191 -13.91 -3.75 -19.04
CA HIS A 191 -15.00 -4.46 -18.40
C HIS A 191 -16.12 -4.72 -19.41
N GLY A 192 -16.71 -5.90 -19.39
CA GLY A 192 -17.89 -6.16 -20.21
C GLY A 192 -18.41 -7.57 -20.12
N LYS A 193 -19.60 -7.75 -20.69
CA LYS A 193 -20.28 -9.03 -20.78
C LYS A 193 -19.74 -9.88 -21.92
N VAL A 194 -19.45 -11.14 -21.63
CA VAL A 194 -18.95 -12.09 -22.63
C VAL A 194 -20.04 -12.46 -23.63
N ILE A 195 -19.78 -12.17 -24.90
CA ILE A 195 -20.67 -12.50 -26.02
C ILE A 195 -20.22 -13.74 -26.79
N GLN A 196 -21.18 -14.39 -27.46
CA GLN A 196 -20.90 -15.57 -28.27
C GLN A 196 -20.12 -15.21 -29.54
N GLY A 197 -18.95 -15.84 -29.72
CA GLY A 197 -18.16 -15.77 -30.96
C GLY A 197 -18.37 -16.97 -31.89
N ARG A 198 -17.64 -17.01 -33.03
CA ARG A 198 -17.68 -18.13 -34.01
C ARG A 198 -16.97 -19.42 -33.55
N ARG A 199 -16.46 -19.50 -32.31
CA ARG A 199 -15.76 -20.67 -31.73
C ARG A 199 -14.54 -21.16 -32.53
N LEU A 200 -13.89 -20.29 -33.32
CA LEU A 200 -12.69 -20.62 -34.10
C LEU A 200 -11.52 -21.01 -33.20
N GLY A 201 -11.26 -20.23 -32.14
CA GLY A 201 -10.28 -20.58 -31.12
C GLY A 201 -10.58 -21.93 -30.47
N SER A 202 -11.85 -22.20 -30.13
CA SER A 202 -12.26 -23.50 -29.55
C SER A 202 -11.95 -24.69 -30.47
N LYS A 203 -12.07 -24.53 -31.79
CA LYS A 203 -11.68 -25.59 -32.77
C LYS A 203 -10.16 -25.81 -32.83
N LEU A 204 -9.38 -24.82 -32.42
CA LEU A 204 -7.92 -24.86 -32.37
C LEU A 204 -7.38 -25.21 -30.97
N GLY A 205 -8.26 -25.45 -29.98
CA GLY A 205 -7.89 -25.78 -28.60
C GLY A 205 -7.87 -24.60 -27.62
N PHE A 206 -8.27 -23.40 -28.04
CA PHE A 206 -8.18 -22.15 -27.27
C PHE A 206 -9.54 -21.44 -27.19
N PRO A 207 -10.44 -21.82 -26.27
CA PRO A 207 -11.73 -21.16 -26.15
C PRO A 207 -11.56 -19.69 -25.74
N THR A 208 -12.16 -18.77 -26.50
CA THR A 208 -12.07 -17.34 -26.24
C THR A 208 -13.38 -16.76 -25.69
N ALA A 209 -13.26 -15.96 -24.63
CA ALA A 209 -14.28 -15.05 -24.16
C ALA A 209 -14.14 -13.72 -24.92
N ASN A 210 -15.22 -13.25 -25.55
CA ASN A 210 -15.18 -12.03 -26.34
C ASN A 210 -15.96 -10.93 -25.63
N ILE A 211 -15.36 -9.76 -25.43
CA ILE A 211 -16.08 -8.56 -24.97
C ILE A 211 -16.02 -7.45 -26.02
N PRO A 212 -17.14 -6.77 -26.31
CA PRO A 212 -17.12 -5.55 -27.11
C PRO A 212 -16.42 -4.42 -26.39
N ILE A 213 -15.58 -3.67 -27.10
CA ILE A 213 -14.98 -2.44 -26.57
C ILE A 213 -15.89 -1.26 -26.93
N PRO A 214 -16.50 -0.57 -25.95
CA PRO A 214 -17.42 0.52 -26.23
C PRO A 214 -16.74 1.70 -26.94
N PRO A 215 -17.43 2.42 -27.85
CA PRO A 215 -16.83 3.53 -28.60
C PRO A 215 -16.35 4.69 -27.74
N PHE A 216 -16.93 4.84 -26.54
CA PHE A 216 -16.58 5.88 -25.59
C PHE A 216 -15.38 5.52 -24.71
N GLN A 217 -14.86 4.28 -24.76
CA GLN A 217 -13.73 3.83 -23.94
C GLN A 217 -12.44 3.84 -24.76
N ALA A 218 -11.31 4.13 -24.11
CA ALA A 218 -10.01 4.13 -24.77
C ALA A 218 -9.66 2.72 -25.27
N CYS A 219 -9.57 2.53 -26.59
CA CYS A 219 -9.21 1.23 -27.15
C CYS A 219 -7.68 1.08 -27.18
N PRO A 220 -7.11 0.00 -26.60
CA PRO A 220 -5.71 -0.34 -26.82
C PRO A 220 -5.43 -0.54 -28.32
N ALA A 221 -4.17 -0.33 -28.74
CA ALA A 221 -3.77 -0.64 -30.13
C ALA A 221 -4.10 -2.08 -30.50
N TYR A 222 -4.35 -2.36 -31.78
CA TYR A 222 -4.62 -3.74 -32.20
C TYR A 222 -3.39 -4.63 -32.06
N GLY A 223 -3.60 -5.85 -31.59
CA GLY A 223 -2.56 -6.82 -31.31
C GLY A 223 -2.84 -7.74 -30.14
N VAL A 224 -1.82 -8.48 -29.75
CA VAL A 224 -1.87 -9.52 -28.72
C VAL A 224 -1.21 -9.01 -27.44
N TYR A 225 -1.85 -9.28 -26.32
CA TYR A 225 -1.47 -8.79 -25.00
C TYR A 225 -1.41 -9.93 -23.97
N ALA A 226 -0.42 -9.87 -23.09
CA ALA A 226 -0.46 -10.55 -21.80
C ALA A 226 -1.48 -9.82 -20.91
N THR A 227 -2.40 -10.57 -20.33
CA THR A 227 -3.55 -10.04 -19.60
C THR A 227 -3.87 -10.88 -18.36
N ARG A 228 -4.59 -10.32 -17.40
CA ARG A 228 -5.26 -11.08 -16.34
C ARG A 228 -6.75 -10.83 -16.42
N THR A 229 -7.53 -11.89 -16.29
CA THR A 229 -8.98 -11.80 -16.40
C THR A 229 -9.64 -12.21 -15.10
N ARG A 230 -10.48 -11.32 -14.58
CA ARG A 230 -11.28 -11.55 -13.38
C ARG A 230 -12.69 -11.97 -13.76
N VAL A 231 -13.15 -13.07 -13.19
CA VAL A 231 -14.51 -13.60 -13.35
C VAL A 231 -14.93 -14.33 -12.07
N ASP A 232 -16.15 -14.06 -11.58
CA ASP A 232 -16.73 -14.70 -10.40
C ASP A 232 -15.79 -14.73 -9.15
N GLY A 233 -15.05 -13.65 -8.91
CA GLY A 233 -14.13 -13.52 -7.76
C GLY A 233 -12.80 -14.28 -7.89
N ARG A 234 -12.53 -14.89 -9.05
CA ARG A 234 -11.24 -15.50 -9.39
C ARG A 234 -10.52 -14.72 -10.48
N THR A 235 -9.20 -14.74 -10.45
CA THR A 235 -8.34 -14.12 -11.46
C THR A 235 -7.49 -15.16 -12.15
N TYR A 236 -7.60 -15.20 -13.48
CA TYR A 236 -6.84 -16.09 -14.33
C TYR A 236 -5.77 -15.30 -15.06
N ASP A 237 -4.59 -15.88 -15.20
CA ASP A 237 -3.67 -15.42 -16.23
C ASP A 237 -4.31 -15.69 -17.59
N SER A 238 -4.06 -14.82 -18.58
CA SER A 238 -4.78 -14.87 -19.84
C SER A 238 -4.04 -14.16 -20.97
N ILE A 239 -4.38 -14.50 -22.21
CA ILE A 239 -3.92 -13.82 -23.41
C ILE A 239 -5.10 -13.16 -24.10
N THR A 240 -4.95 -11.91 -24.54
CA THR A 240 -6.03 -11.16 -25.19
C THR A 240 -5.59 -10.62 -26.55
N ASN A 241 -6.38 -10.88 -27.58
CA ASN A 241 -6.26 -10.26 -28.89
C ASN A 241 -7.26 -9.10 -29.01
N VAL A 242 -6.78 -7.89 -29.29
CA VAL A 242 -7.62 -6.72 -29.59
C VAL A 242 -7.56 -6.47 -31.09
N GLY A 243 -8.72 -6.42 -31.75
CA GLY A 243 -8.78 -6.18 -33.19
C GLY A 243 -10.17 -5.93 -33.73
N LEU A 244 -10.23 -5.58 -35.02
CA LEU A 244 -11.46 -5.47 -35.80
C LEU A 244 -11.75 -6.80 -36.49
N ARG A 245 -13.03 -7.05 -36.79
CA ARG A 245 -13.45 -8.19 -37.62
C ARG A 245 -13.96 -7.73 -39.00
N PRO A 246 -13.11 -7.16 -39.88
CA PRO A 246 -13.57 -6.66 -41.18
C PRO A 246 -13.99 -7.77 -42.17
N THR A 247 -13.54 -9.00 -41.97
CA THR A 247 -13.84 -10.15 -42.86
C THR A 247 -15.14 -10.89 -42.53
N VAL A 248 -15.86 -10.50 -41.46
CA VAL A 248 -16.92 -11.34 -40.85
C VAL A 248 -18.28 -10.65 -40.81
N ASP A 249 -18.31 -9.33 -40.68
CA ASP A 249 -19.53 -8.53 -40.74
C ASP A 249 -19.14 -7.12 -41.19
N ALA A 250 -19.53 -6.74 -42.41
CA ALA A 250 -19.24 -5.41 -42.95
C ALA A 250 -19.89 -4.28 -42.11
N ALA A 251 -20.83 -4.61 -41.21
CA ALA A 251 -21.48 -3.69 -40.28
C ALA A 251 -20.86 -3.65 -38.87
N ALA A 252 -19.90 -4.54 -38.53
CA ALA A 252 -19.26 -4.53 -37.21
C ALA A 252 -18.29 -3.34 -37.07
N LYS A 253 -18.79 -2.24 -36.50
CA LYS A 253 -18.06 -0.97 -36.36
C LYS A 253 -17.13 -0.90 -35.14
N HIS A 254 -17.13 -1.90 -34.26
CA HIS A 254 -16.46 -1.80 -32.95
C HIS A 254 -15.46 -2.93 -32.72
N PRO A 255 -14.27 -2.63 -32.15
CA PRO A 255 -13.26 -3.63 -31.84
C PRO A 255 -13.72 -4.56 -30.72
N LEU A 256 -13.17 -5.77 -30.72
CA LEU A 256 -13.40 -6.78 -29.70
C LEU A 256 -12.09 -7.09 -28.98
N ALA A 257 -12.18 -7.39 -27.68
CA ALA A 257 -11.15 -8.08 -26.94
C ALA A 257 -11.50 -9.57 -26.87
N GLU A 258 -10.69 -10.41 -27.51
CA GLU A 258 -10.84 -11.87 -27.54
C GLU A 258 -9.82 -12.50 -26.59
N THR A 259 -10.29 -13.09 -25.49
CA THR A 259 -9.45 -13.49 -24.36
C THR A 259 -9.50 -14.99 -24.13
N CYS A 260 -8.34 -15.63 -24.07
CA CYS A 260 -8.19 -17.03 -23.67
C CYS A 260 -7.62 -17.09 -22.26
N LEU A 261 -8.29 -17.84 -21.38
CA LEU A 261 -7.84 -18.06 -20.00
C LEU A 261 -6.94 -19.28 -19.91
N TYR A 262 -5.89 -19.23 -19.08
CA TYR A 262 -5.09 -20.40 -18.75
C TYR A 262 -5.74 -21.25 -17.65
N HIS A 263 -5.46 -22.56 -17.68
CA HIS A 263 -5.82 -23.52 -16.64
C HIS A 263 -7.33 -23.57 -16.29
N THR A 264 -8.20 -23.27 -17.25
CA THR A 264 -9.66 -23.42 -17.08
C THR A 264 -10.34 -23.79 -18.38
N ASN A 265 -11.38 -24.64 -18.27
CA ASN A 265 -12.27 -25.02 -19.37
C ASN A 265 -13.69 -24.45 -19.17
N GLN A 266 -13.85 -23.47 -18.29
CA GLN A 266 -15.15 -22.90 -17.96
C GLN A 266 -15.76 -22.16 -19.16
N THR A 267 -17.06 -22.36 -19.37
CA THR A 267 -17.82 -21.56 -20.33
C THR A 267 -18.23 -20.24 -19.69
N LEU A 268 -17.82 -19.12 -20.30
CA LEU A 268 -18.00 -17.78 -19.73
C LEU A 268 -19.11 -16.95 -20.38
N TYR A 269 -19.87 -17.50 -21.34
CA TYR A 269 -20.92 -16.74 -22.03
C TYR A 269 -21.93 -16.12 -21.06
N GLY A 270 -22.23 -14.83 -21.25
CA GLY A 270 -23.15 -14.06 -20.42
C GLY A 270 -22.59 -13.60 -19.08
N ARG A 271 -21.40 -14.05 -18.68
CA ARG A 271 -20.70 -13.55 -17.49
C ARG A 271 -20.10 -12.18 -17.76
N ASP A 272 -20.04 -11.35 -16.73
CA ASP A 272 -19.29 -10.11 -16.72
C ASP A 272 -17.83 -10.42 -16.34
N ILE A 273 -16.89 -9.89 -17.12
CA ILE A 273 -15.45 -10.10 -16.90
C ILE A 273 -14.70 -8.77 -16.93
N HIS A 274 -13.61 -8.69 -16.17
CA HIS A 274 -12.64 -7.60 -16.25
C HIS A 274 -11.32 -8.12 -16.81
N ILE A 275 -10.78 -7.48 -17.83
CA ILE A 275 -9.50 -7.82 -18.46
C ILE A 275 -8.50 -6.72 -18.14
N ASP A 276 -7.50 -7.04 -17.32
CA ASP A 276 -6.38 -6.18 -16.97
C ASP A 276 -5.24 -6.38 -17.98
N PHE A 277 -4.86 -5.32 -18.70
CA PHE A 277 -3.81 -5.32 -19.72
C PHE A 277 -2.44 -5.07 -19.11
N LEU A 278 -1.52 -6.03 -19.28
CA LEU A 278 -0.23 -6.02 -18.59
C LEU A 278 0.93 -5.68 -19.52
N GLN A 279 1.03 -6.35 -20.67
CA GLN A 279 2.07 -6.07 -21.66
C GLN A 279 1.56 -6.37 -23.07
N ARG A 280 1.95 -5.54 -24.04
CA ARG A 280 1.76 -5.86 -25.46
C ARG A 280 2.85 -6.81 -25.93
N ILE A 281 2.45 -7.95 -26.45
CA ILE A 281 3.36 -8.98 -26.97
C ILE A 281 3.74 -8.69 -28.41
N ARG A 282 2.75 -8.37 -29.24
CA ARG A 282 2.97 -8.02 -30.66
C ARG A 282 1.82 -7.22 -31.25
N PRO A 283 2.06 -6.48 -32.35
CA PRO A 283 0.99 -5.91 -33.16
C PRO A 283 0.13 -7.01 -33.82
N GLU A 284 -1.02 -6.59 -34.35
CA GLU A 284 -1.88 -7.43 -35.18
C GLU A 284 -1.12 -7.89 -36.44
N MET A 285 -1.32 -9.15 -36.83
CA MET A 285 -0.66 -9.78 -37.97
C MET A 285 -1.70 -10.41 -38.89
N ARG A 286 -1.42 -10.42 -40.20
CA ARG A 286 -2.20 -11.16 -41.19
C ARG A 286 -1.49 -12.48 -41.49
N PHE A 287 -2.25 -13.56 -41.64
CA PHE A 287 -1.73 -14.89 -41.94
C PHE A 287 -2.29 -15.39 -43.26
N GLU A 288 -1.46 -16.07 -44.05
CA GLU A 288 -1.84 -16.61 -45.36
C GLU A 288 -2.53 -17.97 -45.25
N SER A 289 -2.41 -18.66 -44.11
CA SER A 289 -3.08 -19.94 -43.84
C SER A 289 -3.46 -20.13 -42.38
N VAL A 290 -4.41 -21.04 -42.13
CA VAL A 290 -4.84 -21.45 -40.78
C VAL A 290 -3.69 -22.09 -39.99
N ALA A 291 -2.80 -22.83 -40.66
CA ALA A 291 -1.65 -23.46 -40.01
C ALA A 291 -0.65 -22.41 -39.47
N GLN A 292 -0.35 -21.37 -40.26
CA GLN A 292 0.49 -20.25 -39.80
C GLN A 292 -0.12 -19.54 -38.60
N LEU A 293 -1.44 -19.27 -38.62
CA LEU A 293 -2.16 -18.69 -37.49
C LEU A 293 -2.04 -19.57 -36.24
N GLY A 294 -2.28 -20.88 -36.37
CA GLY A 294 -2.18 -21.81 -35.24
C GLY A 294 -0.78 -21.86 -34.62
N ASN A 295 0.26 -21.88 -35.44
CA ASN A 295 1.65 -21.85 -34.97
C ASN A 295 1.97 -20.56 -34.22
N GLN A 296 1.54 -19.40 -34.74
CA GLN A 296 1.77 -18.13 -34.06
C GLN A 296 1.01 -18.03 -32.73
N VAL A 297 -0.25 -18.48 -32.69
CA VAL A 297 -1.04 -18.49 -31.44
C VAL A 297 -0.38 -19.37 -30.38
N ASN A 298 0.16 -20.53 -30.75
CA ASN A 298 0.91 -21.38 -29.81
C ASN A 298 2.18 -20.69 -29.28
N ALA A 299 2.93 -20.01 -30.14
CA ALA A 299 4.10 -19.24 -29.72
C ALA A 299 3.70 -18.09 -28.77
N ASP A 300 2.64 -17.35 -29.09
CA ASP A 300 2.12 -16.27 -28.27
C ASP A 300 1.69 -16.79 -26.88
N LEU A 301 1.01 -17.95 -26.83
CA LEU A 301 0.59 -18.58 -25.58
C LEU A 301 1.77 -18.95 -24.68
N GLN A 302 2.83 -19.54 -25.26
CA GLN A 302 4.04 -19.91 -24.51
C GLN A 302 4.79 -18.66 -24.01
N GLN A 303 4.90 -17.63 -24.85
CA GLN A 303 5.54 -16.37 -24.48
C GLN A 303 4.82 -15.68 -23.33
N VAL A 304 3.48 -15.60 -23.38
CA VAL A 304 2.67 -15.00 -22.30
C VAL A 304 2.76 -15.82 -21.01
N GLN A 305 2.76 -17.16 -21.09
CA GLN A 305 2.98 -18.00 -19.91
C GLN A 305 4.35 -17.79 -19.26
N GLN A 306 5.40 -17.63 -20.07
CA GLN A 306 6.72 -17.30 -19.56
C GLN A 306 6.72 -15.93 -18.88
N TRP A 307 6.13 -14.93 -19.52
CA TRP A 307 6.02 -13.58 -18.95
C TRP A 307 5.32 -13.56 -17.58
N HIS A 308 4.22 -14.30 -17.42
CA HIS A 308 3.51 -14.38 -16.14
C HIS A 308 4.35 -15.01 -15.02
N ARG A 309 5.27 -15.92 -15.34
CA ARG A 309 6.18 -16.57 -14.37
C ARG A 309 7.34 -15.68 -13.93
N GLU A 310 7.67 -14.65 -14.71
CA GLU A 310 8.77 -13.72 -14.42
C GLU A 310 8.29 -12.41 -13.76
N SER A 311 6.99 -12.31 -13.47
CA SER A 311 6.40 -11.09 -12.90
C SER A 311 6.88 -10.83 -11.47
N GLU A 312 7.39 -9.62 -11.21
CA GLU A 312 7.90 -9.21 -9.88
C GLU A 312 6.81 -8.70 -8.93
N LEU A 313 5.54 -8.75 -9.32
CA LEU A 313 4.42 -8.23 -8.55
C LEU A 313 3.48 -9.34 -8.09
N CYS A 314 3.04 -9.23 -6.85
CA CYS A 314 1.91 -10.01 -6.35
C CYS A 314 0.65 -9.65 -7.14
N HIS A 315 -0.19 -10.65 -7.43
CA HIS A 315 -1.54 -10.41 -7.95
C HIS A 315 -2.58 -11.25 -7.26
N GLU A 316 -3.76 -10.66 -7.11
CA GLU A 316 -4.91 -11.33 -6.51
C GLU A 316 -5.36 -12.48 -7.41
N LYS A 317 -5.27 -13.73 -6.95
CA LYS A 317 -5.78 -14.92 -7.64
C LYS A 317 -7.22 -15.24 -7.28
N ALA A 318 -7.63 -14.93 -6.05
CA ALA A 318 -8.98 -15.16 -5.57
C ALA A 318 -9.32 -14.23 -4.41
N ARG A 319 -10.62 -14.02 -4.20
CA ARG A 319 -11.17 -13.40 -2.98
C ARG A 319 -12.23 -14.29 -2.38
N ILE A 320 -12.01 -14.75 -1.16
CA ILE A 320 -12.89 -15.70 -0.47
C ILE A 320 -13.30 -15.09 0.88
N SER A 321 -14.61 -14.98 1.13
CA SER A 321 -15.18 -14.34 2.33
C SER A 321 -14.50 -13.02 2.69
N GLY A 322 -14.23 -12.19 1.67
CA GLY A 322 -13.60 -10.87 1.79
C GLY A 322 -12.06 -10.88 1.84
N VAL A 323 -11.42 -12.04 2.04
CA VAL A 323 -9.96 -12.19 2.14
C VAL A 323 -9.34 -12.35 0.75
N PRO A 324 -8.53 -11.38 0.27
CA PRO A 324 -7.77 -11.55 -0.96
C PRO A 324 -6.59 -12.51 -0.78
N VAL A 325 -6.36 -13.32 -1.80
CA VAL A 325 -5.22 -14.23 -1.91
C VAL A 325 -4.33 -13.73 -3.03
N TYR A 326 -3.18 -13.19 -2.67
CA TYR A 326 -2.16 -12.71 -3.58
C TYR A 326 -1.11 -13.78 -3.83
N VAL A 327 -0.67 -13.91 -5.08
CA VAL A 327 0.42 -14.82 -5.46
C VAL A 327 1.54 -14.03 -6.12
N LEU A 328 2.77 -14.26 -5.67
CA LEU A 328 4.01 -13.86 -6.32
C LEU A 328 4.61 -15.10 -7.02
N PRO A 329 4.31 -15.33 -8.30
CA PRO A 329 4.86 -16.47 -9.02
C PRO A 329 6.35 -16.25 -9.27
N THR A 330 7.20 -17.17 -8.79
CA THR A 330 8.64 -17.10 -9.07
C THR A 330 9.28 -18.48 -8.96
N ASP A 331 10.07 -18.83 -9.98
CA ASP A 331 10.88 -20.07 -10.00
C ASP A 331 12.32 -19.81 -9.49
N ARG A 332 12.62 -18.60 -8.98
CA ARG A 332 13.97 -18.21 -8.53
C ARG A 332 14.39 -18.85 -7.22
N PHE A 333 13.41 -19.29 -6.43
CA PHE A 333 13.63 -19.83 -5.09
C PHE A 333 13.20 -21.30 -5.03
N VAL A 334 13.98 -22.11 -4.33
CA VAL A 334 13.63 -23.51 -4.04
C VAL A 334 12.55 -23.61 -2.96
N GLN A 335 12.54 -22.62 -2.06
CA GLN A 335 11.54 -22.44 -1.03
C GLN A 335 10.29 -21.75 -1.57
N ALA A 336 9.17 -22.00 -0.89
CA ALA A 336 7.95 -21.25 -1.02
C ALA A 336 7.49 -20.78 0.36
N ALA A 337 6.75 -19.68 0.39
CA ALA A 337 6.30 -19.03 1.61
C ALA A 337 4.81 -18.66 1.53
N ILE A 338 4.13 -18.71 2.67
CA ILE A 338 2.77 -18.22 2.86
C ILE A 338 2.74 -17.25 4.04
N HIS A 339 2.23 -16.04 3.84
CA HIS A 339 1.98 -15.06 4.91
C HIS A 339 0.49 -14.81 5.02
N PHE A 340 -0.11 -15.12 6.17
CA PHE A 340 -1.49 -14.77 6.50
C PHE A 340 -1.48 -13.59 7.46
N VAL A 341 -1.88 -12.43 6.96
CA VAL A 341 -1.75 -11.14 7.64
C VAL A 341 -3.13 -10.66 8.06
N PHE A 342 -3.30 -10.41 9.35
CA PHE A 342 -4.49 -9.78 9.93
C PHE A 342 -4.18 -8.34 10.32
N TYR A 343 -5.17 -7.47 10.15
CA TYR A 343 -5.06 -6.05 10.42
C TYR A 343 -6.21 -5.61 11.32
N LEU A 344 -5.89 -4.81 12.33
CA LEU A 344 -6.88 -4.26 13.26
C LEU A 344 -6.44 -2.90 13.81
N PRO A 345 -7.39 -2.00 14.14
CA PRO A 345 -7.10 -0.78 14.88
C PRO A 345 -6.46 -1.10 16.24
N LEU A 346 -5.43 -0.34 16.58
CA LEU A 346 -4.62 -0.61 17.75
C LEU A 346 -5.28 0.00 18.99
N LYS A 347 -5.60 -0.86 19.95
CA LYS A 347 -6.17 -0.51 21.26
C LYS A 347 -5.38 -1.22 22.33
N LYS A 348 -5.13 -0.56 23.46
CA LYS A 348 -4.23 -1.03 24.52
C LYS A 348 -4.49 -2.49 24.95
N TRP A 349 -5.71 -2.80 25.40
CA TRP A 349 -6.11 -4.15 25.82
C TRP A 349 -6.08 -5.15 24.66
N GLN A 350 -6.64 -4.75 23.51
CA GLN A 350 -6.73 -5.61 22.33
C GLN A 350 -5.35 -6.01 21.83
N ALA A 351 -4.37 -5.09 21.84
CA ALA A 351 -3.00 -5.34 21.43
C ALA A 351 -2.35 -6.45 22.27
N ALA A 352 -2.49 -6.38 23.60
CA ALA A 352 -2.01 -7.42 24.52
C ALA A 352 -2.68 -8.77 24.25
N SER A 353 -4.02 -8.80 24.15
CA SER A 353 -4.78 -10.04 23.93
C SER A 353 -4.43 -10.72 22.60
N MET A 354 -4.23 -9.93 21.55
CA MET A 354 -3.88 -10.44 20.22
C MET A 354 -2.43 -10.90 20.12
N ALA A 355 -1.51 -10.22 20.81
CA ALA A 355 -0.11 -10.63 20.88
C ALA A 355 0.07 -11.93 21.69
N LEU A 356 -0.70 -12.12 22.77
CA LEU A 356 -0.69 -13.39 23.50
C LEU A 356 -1.35 -14.50 22.66
N LEU A 357 -2.50 -14.22 22.04
CA LEU A 357 -3.22 -15.17 21.20
C LEU A 357 -2.35 -15.70 20.04
N SER A 358 -1.63 -14.83 19.33
CA SER A 358 -0.81 -15.25 18.18
C SER A 358 0.27 -16.26 18.58
N ARG A 359 0.92 -16.05 19.74
CA ARG A 359 1.90 -16.99 20.30
C ARG A 359 1.27 -18.31 20.73
N VAL A 360 0.12 -18.25 21.39
CA VAL A 360 -0.63 -19.45 21.82
C VAL A 360 -1.03 -20.31 20.61
N LEU A 361 -1.53 -19.68 19.55
CA LEU A 361 -1.85 -20.36 18.29
C LEU A 361 -0.58 -20.96 17.67
N ALA A 362 0.51 -20.20 17.54
CA ALA A 362 1.74 -20.68 16.95
C ALA A 362 2.47 -21.77 17.77
N ALA A 363 2.06 -22.02 19.02
CA ALA A 363 2.68 -23.01 19.90
C ALA A 363 2.09 -24.43 19.76
N SER A 364 0.85 -24.58 19.32
CA SER A 364 0.18 -25.89 19.24
C SER A 364 -1.05 -25.88 18.33
N CYS A 365 -1.50 -27.07 17.94
CA CYS A 365 -2.81 -27.27 17.31
C CYS A 365 -3.40 -28.60 17.80
N ARG A 366 -4.64 -28.90 17.47
CA ARG A 366 -5.26 -30.18 17.87
C ARG A 366 -4.47 -31.40 17.41
N ARG A 367 -3.84 -31.33 16.23
CA ARG A 367 -3.00 -32.41 15.69
C ARG A 367 -1.68 -32.57 16.45
N TYR A 368 -1.12 -31.48 16.96
CA TYR A 368 0.14 -31.43 17.70
C TYR A 368 -0.07 -30.60 18.98
N PRO A 369 -0.61 -31.21 20.05
CA PRO A 369 -1.08 -30.51 21.25
C PRO A 369 0.03 -29.89 22.11
N SER A 370 1.31 -30.03 21.76
CA SER A 370 2.41 -29.37 22.46
C SER A 370 3.45 -28.75 21.50
N ARG A 371 4.18 -27.74 22.00
CA ARG A 371 5.25 -27.07 21.25
C ARG A 371 6.35 -28.03 20.78
N VAL A 372 6.66 -29.05 21.58
CA VAL A 372 7.66 -30.06 21.25
C VAL A 372 7.20 -30.94 20.09
N GLU A 373 5.93 -31.33 20.07
CA GLU A 373 5.37 -32.13 18.98
C GLU A 373 5.25 -31.33 17.69
N LEU A 374 4.79 -30.07 17.79
CA LEU A 374 4.73 -29.17 16.64
C LEU A 374 6.12 -28.92 16.05
N ALA A 375 7.12 -28.65 16.89
CA ALA A 375 8.51 -28.48 16.45
C ALA A 375 9.07 -29.74 15.78
N ARG A 376 8.80 -30.94 16.34
CA ARG A 376 9.20 -32.21 15.70
C ARG A 376 8.52 -32.43 14.36
N ALA A 377 7.25 -32.03 14.22
CA ALA A 377 6.55 -32.10 12.94
C ALA A 377 7.21 -31.17 11.91
N LEU A 378 7.55 -29.94 12.29
CA LEU A 378 8.27 -29.00 11.44
C LEU A 378 9.68 -29.50 11.05
N ASP A 379 10.42 -30.09 11.99
CA ASP A 379 11.71 -30.73 11.72
C ASP A 379 11.57 -31.89 10.71
N SER A 380 10.50 -32.69 10.83
CA SER A 380 10.21 -33.77 9.88
C SER A 380 9.87 -33.28 8.47
N LEU A 381 9.49 -32.01 8.34
CA LEU A 381 9.27 -31.31 7.07
C LEU A 381 10.56 -30.61 6.58
N TYR A 382 11.71 -31.19 6.90
CA TYR A 382 13.05 -30.72 6.51
C TYR A 382 13.38 -29.33 7.06
N GLY A 383 12.97 -29.06 8.30
CA GLY A 383 13.20 -27.76 8.95
C GLY A 383 12.30 -26.66 8.38
N ALA A 384 11.06 -27.00 8.03
CA ALA A 384 10.05 -26.01 7.71
C ALA A 384 9.86 -25.05 8.89
N THR A 385 9.54 -23.79 8.61
CA THR A 385 9.26 -22.78 9.64
C THR A 385 7.77 -22.48 9.69
N LEU A 386 7.27 -22.23 10.90
CA LEU A 386 5.94 -21.69 11.16
C LEU A 386 6.09 -20.73 12.33
N GLU A 387 5.81 -19.46 12.09
CA GLU A 387 6.03 -18.39 13.05
C GLU A 387 4.85 -17.42 13.07
N SER A 388 4.76 -16.65 14.15
CA SER A 388 3.87 -15.49 14.21
C SER A 388 4.65 -14.25 14.62
N SER A 389 4.32 -13.12 14.00
CA SER A 389 4.91 -11.81 14.31
C SER A 389 3.82 -10.77 14.55
N GLN A 390 4.18 -9.73 15.30
CA GLN A 390 3.30 -8.60 15.56
C GLN A 390 4.05 -7.32 15.25
N GLU A 391 3.41 -6.45 14.47
CA GLU A 391 3.98 -5.19 14.07
C GLU A 391 2.97 -4.08 14.26
N ARG A 392 3.49 -2.87 14.46
CA ARG A 392 2.68 -1.66 14.42
C ARG A 392 2.95 -0.92 13.13
N GLN A 393 1.89 -0.61 12.40
CA GLN A 393 1.93 0.38 11.34
C GLN A 393 0.99 1.50 11.77
N GLY A 394 1.56 2.55 12.36
CA GLY A 394 0.85 3.68 12.97
C GLY A 394 -0.22 3.26 13.99
N ASP A 395 -1.50 3.54 13.74
CA ASP A 395 -2.64 3.14 14.58
C ASP A 395 -3.21 1.75 14.24
N LEU A 396 -2.52 0.96 13.41
CA LEU A 396 -2.86 -0.43 13.12
C LEU A 396 -1.89 -1.40 13.78
N GLN A 397 -2.43 -2.48 14.34
CA GLN A 397 -1.70 -3.68 14.69
C GLN A 397 -1.79 -4.67 13.52
N LEU A 398 -0.65 -5.21 13.12
CA LEU A 398 -0.53 -6.28 12.14
C LEU A 398 -0.14 -7.56 12.88
N ILE A 399 -0.83 -8.64 12.58
CA ILE A 399 -0.51 -9.98 13.08
C ILE A 399 -0.28 -10.86 11.87
N THR A 400 0.94 -11.34 11.70
CA THR A 400 1.30 -12.20 10.56
C THR A 400 1.58 -13.59 11.08
N PHE A 401 0.93 -14.59 10.49
CA PHE A 401 1.36 -15.97 10.59
C PHE A 401 2.05 -16.35 9.29
N SER A 402 3.31 -16.77 9.38
CA SER A 402 4.13 -17.12 8.24
C SER A 402 4.54 -18.58 8.31
N ALA A 403 4.53 -19.25 7.16
CA ALA A 403 5.14 -20.56 7.02
C ALA A 403 5.99 -20.63 5.76
N GLU A 404 7.16 -21.25 5.87
CA GLU A 404 8.12 -21.40 4.79
C GLU A 404 8.68 -22.82 4.77
N ALA A 405 8.80 -23.40 3.57
CA ALA A 405 9.43 -24.70 3.40
C ALA A 405 9.92 -24.90 1.96
N LEU A 406 10.66 -25.99 1.74
CA LEU A 406 11.02 -26.44 0.41
C LEU A 406 9.77 -26.83 -0.38
N ARG A 407 9.70 -26.38 -1.65
CA ARG A 407 8.55 -26.67 -2.52
C ARG A 407 8.34 -28.17 -2.70
N ARG A 408 9.41 -28.87 -3.05
CA ARG A 408 9.41 -30.30 -3.35
C ARG A 408 10.72 -30.91 -2.91
N TRP A 409 10.66 -32.13 -2.38
CA TRP A 409 11.83 -32.91 -2.02
C TRP A 409 12.16 -33.99 -3.06
N ILE A 410 13.33 -34.60 -2.92
CA ILE A 410 13.87 -35.61 -3.84
C ILE A 410 12.97 -36.86 -3.89
N ASP A 411 12.28 -37.18 -2.79
CA ASP A 411 11.33 -38.30 -2.71
C ASP A 411 9.96 -37.99 -3.34
N GLY A 412 9.80 -36.78 -3.90
CA GLY A 412 8.57 -36.32 -4.54
C GLY A 412 7.56 -35.68 -3.60
N SER A 413 7.79 -35.69 -2.28
CA SER A 413 6.94 -35.01 -1.28
C SER A 413 6.95 -33.50 -1.46
N SER A 414 5.91 -32.81 -0.97
CA SER A 414 5.84 -31.34 -0.92
C SER A 414 5.79 -30.86 0.52
N PRO A 415 6.96 -30.57 1.15
CA PRO A 415 7.01 -30.01 2.50
C PRO A 415 6.21 -28.71 2.63
N PHE A 416 6.22 -27.88 1.59
CA PHE A 416 5.43 -26.65 1.56
C PHE A 416 3.92 -26.88 1.61
N SER A 417 3.39 -27.88 0.90
CA SER A 417 1.97 -28.21 1.03
C SER A 417 1.62 -28.64 2.47
N ALA A 418 2.47 -29.45 3.08
CA ALA A 418 2.26 -29.93 4.45
C ALA A 418 2.34 -28.81 5.50
N VAL A 419 3.28 -27.87 5.34
CA VAL A 419 3.40 -26.73 6.27
C VAL A 419 2.24 -25.73 6.09
N CYS A 420 1.72 -25.56 4.86
CA CYS A 420 0.50 -24.78 4.63
C CYS A 420 -0.70 -25.40 5.37
N ASP A 421 -0.88 -26.72 5.26
CA ASP A 421 -1.93 -27.42 5.98
C ASP A 421 -1.80 -27.24 7.50
N LEU A 422 -0.57 -27.32 8.01
CA LEU A 422 -0.25 -27.11 9.42
C LEU A 422 -0.53 -25.67 9.89
N LEU A 423 -0.19 -24.67 9.08
CA LEU A 423 -0.56 -23.27 9.34
C LEU A 423 -2.08 -23.11 9.46
N PHE A 424 -2.85 -23.75 8.58
CA PHE A 424 -4.31 -23.74 8.67
C PHE A 424 -4.82 -24.52 9.87
N ASP A 425 -4.18 -25.61 10.30
CA ASP A 425 -4.55 -26.33 11.53
C ASP A 425 -4.34 -25.45 12.76
N VAL A 426 -3.20 -24.75 12.85
CA VAL A 426 -2.95 -23.77 13.92
C VAL A 426 -4.05 -22.71 13.99
N LEU A 427 -4.53 -22.23 12.84
CA LEU A 427 -5.53 -21.16 12.79
C LEU A 427 -6.98 -21.65 12.91
N LEU A 428 -7.33 -22.82 12.39
CA LEU A 428 -8.71 -23.29 12.24
C LEU A 428 -9.07 -24.47 13.15
N ASP A 429 -8.08 -25.18 13.69
CA ASP A 429 -8.26 -26.31 14.61
C ASP A 429 -7.26 -26.20 15.80
N PRO A 430 -7.35 -25.11 16.58
CA PRO A 430 -6.44 -24.88 17.69
C PRO A 430 -6.60 -25.94 18.79
N SER A 431 -5.56 -26.10 19.62
CA SER A 431 -5.61 -26.99 20.77
C SER A 431 -6.47 -26.36 21.88
N LEU A 432 -7.66 -26.93 22.11
CA LEU A 432 -8.64 -26.46 23.11
C LEU A 432 -8.98 -27.58 24.11
N ASP A 433 -9.33 -27.20 25.32
CA ASP A 433 -9.85 -28.07 26.38
C ASP A 433 -11.33 -28.43 26.17
N GLU A 434 -11.90 -29.19 27.10
CA GLU A 434 -13.30 -29.65 27.03
C GLU A 434 -14.32 -28.49 27.10
N GLU A 435 -13.92 -27.32 27.63
CA GLU A 435 -14.75 -26.11 27.71
C GLU A 435 -14.63 -25.26 26.43
N GLY A 436 -13.77 -25.65 25.48
CA GLY A 436 -13.49 -24.90 24.26
C GLY A 436 -12.55 -23.72 24.49
N LEU A 437 -11.76 -23.74 25.58
CA LEU A 437 -10.77 -22.72 25.91
C LEU A 437 -9.36 -23.23 25.59
N PHE A 438 -8.42 -22.31 25.38
CA PHE A 438 -7.01 -22.68 25.23
C PHE A 438 -6.47 -23.32 26.51
N TYR A 439 -5.62 -24.35 26.37
CA TYR A 439 -5.01 -25.02 27.52
C TYR A 439 -4.19 -24.04 28.37
N GLU A 440 -4.38 -24.12 29.68
CA GLU A 440 -3.83 -23.17 30.64
C GLU A 440 -2.29 -23.17 30.68
N ASP A 441 -1.67 -24.35 30.61
CA ASP A 441 -0.20 -24.49 30.61
C ASP A 441 0.46 -23.80 29.41
N ILE A 442 -0.13 -23.91 28.22
CA ILE A 442 0.34 -23.23 27.01
C ILE A 442 0.16 -21.71 27.15
N VAL A 443 -1.01 -21.27 27.62
CA VAL A 443 -1.31 -19.85 27.82
C VAL A 443 -0.35 -19.22 28.83
N GLU A 444 -0.13 -19.84 29.99
CA GLU A 444 0.78 -19.34 31.02
C GLU A 444 2.23 -19.30 30.52
N THR A 445 2.67 -20.34 29.81
CA THR A 445 4.04 -20.40 29.25
C THR A 445 4.27 -19.27 28.25
N GLU A 446 3.36 -19.06 27.29
CA GLU A 446 3.52 -18.01 26.30
C GLU A 446 3.31 -16.61 26.89
N ARG A 447 2.49 -16.45 27.93
CA ARG A 447 2.39 -15.19 28.68
C ARG A 447 3.72 -14.85 29.35
N GLN A 448 4.34 -15.81 30.05
CA GLN A 448 5.63 -15.59 30.70
C GLN A 448 6.73 -15.26 29.68
N ASN A 449 6.76 -15.95 28.54
CA ASN A 449 7.70 -15.67 27.45
C ASN A 449 7.54 -14.23 26.94
N LEU A 450 6.30 -13.80 26.67
CA LEU A 450 6.02 -12.45 26.17
C LEU A 450 6.33 -11.37 27.21
N MET A 451 6.03 -11.61 28.49
CA MET A 451 6.39 -10.70 29.58
C MET A 451 7.90 -10.56 29.77
N MET A 452 8.65 -11.67 29.63
CA MET A 452 10.11 -11.66 29.68
C MET A 452 10.69 -10.82 28.52
N GLU A 453 10.12 -10.94 27.33
CA GLU A 453 10.52 -10.16 26.15
C GLU A 453 10.28 -8.65 26.34
N LEU A 454 9.11 -8.27 26.86
CA LEU A 454 8.81 -6.88 27.21
C LEU A 454 9.75 -6.32 28.29
N SER A 455 10.02 -7.11 29.32
CA SER A 455 10.94 -6.72 30.40
C SER A 455 12.39 -6.59 29.88
N ALA A 456 12.81 -7.46 28.96
CA ALA A 456 14.13 -7.37 28.33
C ALA A 456 14.28 -6.08 27.50
N ARG A 457 13.20 -5.63 26.84
CA ARG A 457 13.17 -4.38 26.09
C ARG A 457 13.33 -3.15 26.99
N GLU A 458 12.73 -3.14 28.18
CA GLU A 458 12.91 -2.06 29.17
C GLU A 458 14.34 -1.97 29.72
N ASN A 459 15.04 -3.10 29.76
CA ASN A 459 16.43 -3.16 30.22
C ASN A 459 17.44 -2.69 29.16
N ASP A 460 17.08 -2.76 27.88
CA ASP A 460 17.84 -2.14 26.79
C ASP A 460 17.64 -0.62 26.82
N ARG A 461 18.65 0.12 27.30
CA ARG A 461 18.58 1.58 27.47
C ARG A 461 18.32 2.33 26.17
N ALA A 462 18.77 1.82 25.02
CA ALA A 462 18.55 2.46 23.73
C ALA A 462 17.10 2.29 23.29
N LYS A 463 16.57 1.06 23.36
CA LYS A 463 15.15 0.78 23.06
C LYS A 463 14.22 1.51 24.03
N PHE A 464 14.52 1.48 25.33
CA PHE A 464 13.78 2.21 26.34
C PHE A 464 13.73 3.71 26.03
N ALA A 465 14.86 4.35 25.73
CA ALA A 465 14.88 5.78 25.41
C ALA A 465 14.08 6.11 24.13
N TYR A 466 14.14 5.22 23.14
CA TYR A 466 13.34 5.35 21.92
C TYR A 466 11.84 5.24 22.22
N ASP A 467 11.42 4.21 22.95
CA ASP A 467 10.01 3.97 23.29
C ASP A 467 9.45 5.14 24.12
N ARG A 468 10.21 5.66 25.10
CA ARG A 468 9.80 6.84 25.88
C ARG A 468 9.68 8.10 25.03
N CYS A 469 10.59 8.31 24.09
CA CYS A 469 10.50 9.44 23.16
C CYS A 469 9.26 9.32 22.28
N LEU A 470 8.98 8.11 21.79
CA LEU A 470 7.81 7.80 20.98
C LEU A 470 6.50 7.95 21.76
N ASP A 471 6.45 7.52 23.03
CA ASP A 471 5.31 7.75 23.94
C ASP A 471 5.01 9.24 24.09
N ILE A 472 6.05 10.05 24.33
CA ILE A 472 5.89 11.50 24.47
C ILE A 472 5.50 12.13 23.13
N PHE A 473 6.11 11.66 22.04
CA PHE A 473 5.83 12.13 20.69
C PHE A 473 4.38 11.86 20.29
N CYS A 474 3.80 10.72 20.66
CA CYS A 474 2.43 10.34 20.31
C CYS A 474 1.38 10.75 21.37
N GLY A 475 1.77 10.97 22.62
CA GLY A 475 0.84 11.17 23.73
C GLY A 475 -0.10 9.96 23.91
N ASP A 476 -1.38 10.22 24.17
CA ASP A 476 -2.40 9.17 24.35
C ASP A 476 -2.91 8.54 23.03
N GLN A 477 -2.27 8.84 21.91
CA GLN A 477 -2.71 8.37 20.60
C GLN A 477 -2.38 6.89 20.37
N PRO A 478 -3.23 6.14 19.64
CA PRO A 478 -2.98 4.74 19.30
C PRO A 478 -1.62 4.47 18.66
N GLN A 479 -1.12 5.44 17.89
CA GLN A 479 0.20 5.43 17.24
C GLN A 479 1.37 5.28 18.20
N GLY A 480 1.22 5.66 19.47
CA GLY A 480 2.25 5.52 20.50
C GLY A 480 2.26 4.14 21.15
N LEU A 481 1.12 3.46 21.16
CA LEU A 481 0.95 2.20 21.86
C LEU A 481 1.83 1.09 21.26
N SER A 482 2.26 0.18 22.14
CA SER A 482 3.01 -1.03 21.78
C SER A 482 2.09 -2.03 21.07
N PRO A 483 2.54 -2.69 19.98
CA PRO A 483 1.80 -3.79 19.37
C PRO A 483 1.74 -5.04 20.25
N TYR A 484 2.45 -5.07 21.38
CA TYR A 484 2.43 -6.15 22.36
C TYR A 484 1.56 -5.83 23.60
N GLY A 485 0.97 -4.62 23.65
CA GLY A 485 0.31 -4.11 24.85
C GLY A 485 1.30 -3.80 25.98
N ASP A 486 0.84 -3.90 27.22
CA ASP A 486 1.66 -3.67 28.42
C ASP A 486 1.62 -4.86 29.39
N LEU A 487 2.53 -4.84 30.37
CA LEU A 487 2.68 -5.92 31.35
C LEU A 487 1.42 -6.13 32.19
N GLU A 488 0.72 -5.06 32.56
CA GLU A 488 -0.51 -5.13 33.38
C GLU A 488 -1.66 -5.82 32.62
N SER A 489 -1.86 -5.45 31.35
CA SER A 489 -2.87 -6.09 30.50
C SER A 489 -2.51 -7.57 30.27
N LEU A 490 -1.24 -7.88 30.02
CA LEU A 490 -0.81 -9.27 29.80
C LEU A 490 -1.05 -10.18 31.00
N GLN A 491 -0.80 -9.68 32.22
CA GLN A 491 -1.02 -10.43 33.46
C GLN A 491 -2.50 -10.76 33.71
N SER A 492 -3.42 -9.90 33.25
CA SER A 492 -4.84 -9.99 33.60
C SER A 492 -5.70 -10.71 32.56
N ILE A 493 -5.19 -10.95 31.35
CA ILE A 493 -5.94 -11.65 30.30
C ILE A 493 -6.31 -13.07 30.73
N SER A 494 -7.60 -13.35 30.74
CA SER A 494 -8.17 -14.67 30.98
C SER A 494 -8.26 -15.53 29.72
N ARG A 495 -8.40 -16.86 29.90
CA ARG A 495 -8.60 -17.82 28.81
C ARG A 495 -9.88 -17.55 28.01
N HIS A 496 -10.93 -17.04 28.67
CA HIS A 496 -12.19 -16.64 28.04
C HIS A 496 -12.01 -15.43 27.11
N GLU A 497 -11.22 -14.44 27.54
CA GLU A 497 -10.91 -13.27 26.71
C GLU A 497 -10.04 -13.64 25.51
N LEU A 498 -9.12 -14.60 25.65
CA LEU A 498 -8.38 -15.15 24.51
C LEU A 498 -9.30 -15.87 23.52
N ALA A 499 -10.28 -16.64 23.98
CA ALA A 499 -11.28 -17.25 23.10
C ALA A 499 -12.11 -16.18 22.34
N GLY A 500 -12.44 -15.07 23.01
CA GLY A 500 -13.08 -13.90 22.38
C GLY A 500 -12.19 -13.21 21.34
N ALA A 501 -10.91 -13.04 21.65
CA ALA A 501 -9.91 -12.51 20.72
C ALA A 501 -9.75 -13.41 19.48
N TYR A 502 -9.77 -14.74 19.67
CA TYR A 502 -9.71 -15.72 18.58
C TYR A 502 -10.90 -15.60 17.62
N LYS A 503 -12.12 -15.49 18.16
CA LYS A 503 -13.32 -15.24 17.33
C LYS A 503 -13.21 -13.93 16.55
N THR A 504 -12.68 -12.89 17.17
CA THR A 504 -12.47 -11.57 16.55
C THR A 504 -11.45 -11.66 15.41
N LEU A 505 -10.30 -12.30 15.66
CA LEU A 505 -9.24 -12.54 14.67
C LEU A 505 -9.79 -13.21 13.41
N LEU A 506 -10.54 -14.29 13.58
CA LEU A 506 -11.00 -15.08 12.45
C LEU A 506 -12.19 -14.49 11.70
N SER A 507 -13.06 -13.68 12.30
CA SER A 507 -14.32 -13.24 11.66
C SER A 507 -14.48 -11.74 11.45
N GLN A 508 -13.76 -10.90 12.21
CA GLN A 508 -13.94 -9.44 12.20
C GLN A 508 -12.73 -8.68 11.69
N CYS A 509 -11.52 -9.22 11.89
CA CYS A 509 -10.31 -8.58 11.37
C CYS A 509 -10.28 -8.60 9.83
N SER A 510 -9.82 -7.48 9.25
CA SER A 510 -9.37 -7.48 7.86
C SER A 510 -8.21 -8.47 7.75
N ALA A 511 -8.13 -9.19 6.65
CA ALA A 511 -7.03 -10.12 6.44
C ALA A 511 -6.66 -10.21 4.96
N SER A 512 -5.41 -10.57 4.68
CA SER A 512 -4.86 -10.82 3.36
C SER A 512 -3.91 -12.01 3.42
N ILE A 513 -3.86 -12.81 2.35
CA ILE A 513 -2.94 -13.94 2.23
C ILE A 513 -1.98 -13.68 1.08
N TYR A 514 -0.69 -13.90 1.32
CA TYR A 514 0.36 -13.76 0.32
C TYR A 514 1.08 -15.10 0.16
N LEU A 515 1.10 -15.63 -1.05
CA LEU A 515 1.82 -16.84 -1.43
C LEU A 515 3.00 -16.46 -2.32
N GLY A 516 4.20 -16.93 -2.02
CA GLY A 516 5.40 -16.69 -2.80
C GLY A 516 6.10 -17.97 -3.19
N GLY A 517 6.67 -17.99 -4.40
CA GLY A 517 7.43 -19.11 -4.93
C GLY A 517 6.74 -19.75 -6.13
N SER A 518 7.15 -20.98 -6.45
CA SER A 518 6.59 -21.73 -7.58
C SER A 518 5.35 -22.50 -7.13
N ILE A 519 4.20 -21.83 -7.20
CA ILE A 519 2.90 -22.34 -6.76
C ILE A 519 2.16 -22.94 -7.97
N ASP A 520 1.95 -24.25 -7.95
CA ASP A 520 1.12 -24.92 -8.97
C ASP A 520 -0.38 -24.80 -8.65
N SER A 521 -1.20 -25.20 -9.63
CA SER A 521 -2.65 -25.09 -9.51
C SER A 521 -3.24 -25.97 -8.41
N ASP A 522 -2.67 -27.16 -8.17
CA ASP A 522 -3.19 -28.11 -7.18
C ASP A 522 -2.96 -27.59 -5.75
N LEU A 523 -1.74 -27.09 -5.48
CA LEU A 523 -1.40 -26.45 -4.22
C LEU A 523 -2.24 -25.18 -3.97
N LEU A 524 -2.43 -24.35 -5.01
CA LEU A 524 -3.29 -23.17 -4.90
C LEU A 524 -4.72 -23.59 -4.56
N GLU A 525 -5.30 -24.57 -5.25
CA GLU A 525 -6.66 -25.04 -4.94
C GLU A 525 -6.77 -25.65 -3.54
N ALA A 526 -5.75 -26.37 -3.07
CA ALA A 526 -5.71 -26.89 -1.69
C ALA A 526 -5.74 -25.75 -0.66
N CYS A 527 -4.91 -24.72 -0.85
CA CYS A 527 -4.93 -23.52 0.00
C CYS A 527 -6.30 -22.82 -0.06
N LEU A 528 -6.85 -22.61 -1.26
CA LEU A 528 -8.17 -21.99 -1.42
C LEU A 528 -9.28 -22.81 -0.75
N ALA A 529 -9.19 -24.15 -0.75
CA ALA A 529 -10.14 -25.02 -0.06
C ALA A 529 -10.09 -24.83 1.47
N ARG A 530 -8.90 -24.67 2.05
CA ARG A 530 -8.73 -24.36 3.48
C ARG A 530 -9.22 -22.95 3.82
N ILE A 531 -8.95 -21.97 2.97
CA ILE A 531 -9.42 -20.58 3.17
C ILE A 531 -10.96 -20.50 3.17
N ARG A 532 -11.66 -21.33 2.39
CA ARG A 532 -13.14 -21.42 2.42
C ARG A 532 -13.71 -21.91 3.75
N GLN A 533 -12.90 -22.49 4.62
CA GLN A 533 -13.31 -22.93 5.95
C GLN A 533 -13.23 -21.80 6.98
N LEU A 534 -12.67 -20.64 6.61
CA LEU A 534 -12.73 -19.46 7.47
C LEU A 534 -14.18 -19.10 7.75
N PRO A 535 -14.52 -18.74 9.00
CA PRO A 535 -15.88 -18.36 9.33
C PRO A 535 -16.30 -17.14 8.52
N ASP A 536 -17.54 -17.17 8.02
CA ASP A 536 -18.18 -16.00 7.46
C ASP A 536 -18.34 -14.93 8.55
N GLY A 537 -17.99 -13.70 8.22
CA GLY A 537 -18.05 -12.58 9.14
C GLY A 537 -17.97 -11.25 8.42
N GLU A 538 -18.51 -10.21 9.05
CA GLU A 538 -18.34 -8.83 8.60
C GLU A 538 -16.92 -8.36 8.90
N ARG A 539 -15.97 -8.78 8.07
CA ARG A 539 -14.59 -8.30 8.16
C ARG A 539 -14.57 -6.81 7.87
N ALA A 540 -13.88 -6.07 8.73
CA ALA A 540 -13.53 -4.69 8.42
C ALA A 540 -12.80 -4.65 7.07
N LYS A 541 -13.01 -3.59 6.27
CA LYS A 541 -12.22 -3.34 5.06
C LYS A 541 -11.31 -2.17 5.35
N ILE A 542 -10.03 -2.41 5.62
CA ILE A 542 -9.06 -1.32 5.79
C ILE A 542 -8.65 -0.78 4.41
N ARG A 543 -8.96 0.48 4.16
CA ARG A 543 -8.59 1.23 2.96
C ARG A 543 -7.31 2.04 3.20
N PRO A 544 -6.56 2.42 2.14
CA PRO A 544 -5.40 3.32 2.26
C PRO A 544 -5.68 4.63 3.03
N SER A 545 -6.94 5.07 3.09
CA SER A 545 -7.43 6.23 3.83
C SER A 545 -7.64 6.03 5.33
N GLU A 546 -8.01 4.81 5.72
CA GLU A 546 -8.26 4.41 7.11
C GLU A 546 -6.98 3.91 7.77
N GLN A 547 -5.88 4.01 7.03
CA GLN A 547 -4.55 3.84 7.53
C GLN A 547 -4.17 4.99 8.45
N PRO A 548 -3.10 4.78 9.24
CA PRO A 548 -2.70 5.76 10.23
C PRO A 548 -2.46 7.12 9.62
N SER A 549 -3.15 8.12 10.17
CA SER A 549 -2.75 9.48 9.94
C SER A 549 -1.47 9.75 10.75
N PRO A 550 -0.42 10.29 10.13
CA PRO A 550 0.67 10.98 10.78
C PRO A 550 0.16 11.89 11.88
N PHE A 551 0.82 11.77 13.02
CA PHE A 551 0.50 12.56 14.18
C PHE A 551 1.28 13.89 14.14
N ASP A 552 0.58 14.99 14.44
CA ASP A 552 1.16 16.34 14.49
C ASP A 552 0.87 16.97 15.85
N PRO A 553 1.74 16.74 16.84
CA PRO A 553 1.60 17.32 18.16
C PRO A 553 1.80 18.84 18.14
N ALA A 554 1.01 19.53 18.98
CA ALA A 554 0.95 20.98 19.01
C ALA A 554 2.17 21.64 19.66
N GLU A 555 2.78 21.02 20.67
CA GLU A 555 3.87 21.62 21.45
C GLU A 555 5.10 20.72 21.55
N PRO A 556 6.31 21.29 21.42
CA PRO A 556 7.53 20.54 21.59
C PRO A 556 7.78 20.17 23.06
N ALA A 557 8.07 18.90 23.32
CA ALA A 557 8.37 18.38 24.65
C ALA A 557 9.87 18.08 24.81
N VAL A 558 10.49 18.68 25.81
CA VAL A 558 11.86 18.33 26.23
C VAL A 558 11.77 17.55 27.54
N ARG A 559 12.33 16.33 27.57
CA ARG A 559 12.30 15.46 28.74
C ARG A 559 13.69 14.93 29.07
N LEU A 560 14.15 15.26 30.28
CA LEU A 560 15.35 14.71 30.88
C LEU A 560 14.94 13.66 31.93
N GLU A 561 15.42 12.43 31.77
CA GLU A 561 15.25 11.35 32.73
C GLU A 561 16.61 10.91 33.26
N LYS A 562 16.78 10.89 34.59
CA LYS A 562 18.02 10.46 35.24
C LYS A 562 17.89 9.03 35.74
N ARG A 563 18.79 8.15 35.30
CA ARG A 563 18.90 6.75 35.77
C ARG A 563 20.37 6.37 35.91
N LYS A 564 20.64 5.25 36.58
CA LYS A 564 21.98 4.66 36.60
C LYS A 564 22.31 4.09 35.20
N VAL A 565 23.01 4.88 34.39
CA VAL A 565 23.46 4.52 33.03
C VAL A 565 24.91 4.94 32.82
N GLU A 566 25.68 4.11 32.11
CA GLU A 566 27.08 4.42 31.74
C GLU A 566 27.16 5.35 30.52
N GLN A 567 26.17 5.25 29.63
CA GLN A 567 26.02 6.08 28.44
C GLN A 567 24.69 6.81 28.50
N ALA A 568 24.72 8.11 28.26
CA ALA A 568 23.51 8.88 28.03
C ALA A 568 22.93 8.54 26.65
N ARG A 569 21.60 8.53 26.54
CA ARG A 569 20.85 8.29 25.30
C ARG A 569 20.06 9.53 24.94
N ILE A 570 20.28 10.04 23.75
CA ILE A 570 19.54 11.15 23.15
C ILE A 570 18.62 10.58 22.08
N VAL A 571 17.35 10.96 22.10
CA VAL A 571 16.39 10.67 21.04
C VAL A 571 15.65 11.95 20.68
N LEU A 572 15.78 12.37 19.43
CA LEU A 572 15.10 13.53 18.88
C LEU A 572 14.04 13.06 17.88
N ALA A 573 12.79 13.47 18.07
CA ALA A 573 11.70 13.19 17.14
C ALA A 573 11.31 14.48 16.41
N TYR A 574 11.39 14.44 15.09
CA TYR A 574 11.01 15.50 14.16
C TYR A 574 9.78 15.09 13.38
N GLN A 575 8.96 16.07 13.03
CA GLN A 575 7.84 15.92 12.11
C GLN A 575 8.04 16.80 10.88
N GLY A 576 7.10 16.75 9.94
CA GLY A 576 7.14 17.56 8.72
C GLY A 576 7.52 16.77 7.47
N LEU A 577 7.68 15.45 7.59
CA LEU A 577 7.79 14.59 6.42
C LEU A 577 6.43 14.49 5.71
N PRO A 578 6.43 14.26 4.39
CA PRO A 578 5.20 13.99 3.66
C PRO A 578 4.56 12.66 4.11
N PRO A 579 3.26 12.46 3.84
CA PRO A 579 2.58 11.18 4.05
C PRO A 579 3.28 10.03 3.34
N TYR A 580 3.17 8.80 3.89
CA TYR A 580 3.83 7.60 3.35
C TYR A 580 3.45 7.26 1.90
N PHE A 581 2.27 7.66 1.44
CA PHE A 581 1.83 7.46 0.05
C PHE A 581 2.41 8.49 -0.92
N SER A 582 2.98 9.59 -0.41
CA SER A 582 3.37 10.74 -1.23
C SER A 582 4.47 10.41 -2.20
N HIS A 583 4.35 10.86 -3.44
CA HIS A 583 5.33 10.67 -4.51
C HIS A 583 6.79 10.93 -4.09
N ARG A 584 7.02 11.85 -3.13
CA ARG A 584 8.31 12.21 -2.53
C ARG A 584 8.90 11.19 -1.52
N SER A 585 8.30 10.01 -1.35
CA SER A 585 8.74 8.99 -0.39
C SER A 585 10.19 8.52 -0.58
N ILE A 586 10.70 8.52 -1.82
CA ILE A 586 12.12 8.16 -2.08
C ILE A 586 13.04 9.32 -1.66
N ALA A 587 12.64 10.58 -1.87
CA ALA A 587 13.40 11.73 -1.38
C ALA A 587 13.50 11.75 0.16
N VAL A 588 12.48 11.25 0.88
CA VAL A 588 12.57 11.02 2.33
C VAL A 588 13.62 9.95 2.69
N THR A 589 13.77 8.92 1.84
CA THR A 589 14.82 7.90 2.01
C THR A 589 16.20 8.50 1.82
N PHE A 590 16.40 9.38 0.82
CA PHE A 590 17.62 10.18 0.67
C PHE A 590 17.90 11.03 1.90
N LEU A 591 16.91 11.79 2.37
CA LEU A 591 17.05 12.63 3.55
C LEU A 591 17.54 11.82 4.75
N ASN A 592 16.91 10.67 5.01
CA ASN A 592 17.33 9.78 6.09
C ASN A 592 18.77 9.28 5.88
N SER A 593 19.09 8.72 4.71
CA SER A 593 20.41 8.16 4.39
C SER A 593 21.53 9.20 4.46
N MET A 594 21.31 10.41 3.95
CA MET A 594 22.29 11.50 4.00
C MET A 594 22.49 12.05 5.42
N LEU A 595 21.42 12.12 6.21
CA LEU A 595 21.50 12.63 7.57
C LEU A 595 22.19 11.64 8.52
N GLY A 596 21.67 10.43 8.66
CA GLY A 596 22.14 9.47 9.65
C GLY A 596 21.82 8.01 9.39
N GLY A 597 21.19 7.68 8.25
CA GLY A 597 20.72 6.33 7.95
C GLY A 597 21.83 5.36 7.53
N ASP A 598 22.95 5.89 7.02
CA ASP A 598 24.06 5.09 6.48
C ASP A 598 25.41 5.50 7.10
N VAL A 599 26.43 4.66 6.89
CA VAL A 599 27.79 4.88 7.40
C VAL A 599 28.53 6.07 6.77
N HIS A 600 28.10 6.53 5.59
CA HIS A 600 28.66 7.71 4.93
C HIS A 600 27.88 9.00 5.23
N SER A 601 26.91 8.96 6.14
CA SER A 601 26.04 10.07 6.49
C SER A 601 26.73 11.19 7.27
N LEU A 602 26.11 12.37 7.29
CA LEU A 602 26.64 13.55 8.00
C LEU A 602 26.81 13.31 9.49
N LEU A 603 25.82 12.68 10.14
CA LEU A 603 25.87 12.39 11.56
C LEU A 603 26.96 11.37 11.88
N PHE A 604 27.09 10.31 11.07
CA PHE A 604 28.13 9.31 11.28
C PHE A 604 29.54 9.89 11.11
N ASP A 605 29.79 10.57 9.99
CA ASP A 605 31.11 11.13 9.67
C ASP A 605 31.51 12.28 10.61
N VAL A 606 30.59 13.21 10.90
CA VAL A 606 30.94 14.41 11.67
C VAL A 606 30.84 14.17 13.17
N VAL A 607 29.67 13.74 13.66
CA VAL A 607 29.40 13.69 15.11
C VAL A 607 30.12 12.52 15.78
N ARG A 608 30.17 11.36 15.11
CA ARG A 608 30.85 10.17 15.63
C ARG A 608 32.33 10.12 15.26
N GLU A 609 32.70 10.15 13.98
CA GLU A 609 34.09 9.94 13.57
C GLU A 609 34.98 11.18 13.81
N LYS A 610 34.64 12.34 13.25
CA LYS A 610 35.49 13.54 13.34
C LYS A 610 35.50 14.20 14.71
N MET A 611 34.33 14.35 15.34
CA MET A 611 34.21 15.04 16.63
C MET A 611 34.35 14.10 17.84
N GLY A 612 34.19 12.77 17.66
CA GLY A 612 34.28 11.80 18.76
C GLY A 612 33.27 12.06 19.88
N LEU A 613 32.11 12.65 19.57
CA LEU A 613 31.09 13.02 20.57
C LEU A 613 30.19 11.84 20.94
N ALA A 614 29.90 10.96 19.97
CA ALA A 614 28.97 9.85 20.14
C ALA A 614 29.62 8.50 19.83
N TYR A 615 29.29 7.48 20.62
CA TYR A 615 29.61 6.08 20.35
C TYR A 615 28.76 5.51 19.20
N SER A 616 27.53 5.99 19.12
CA SER A 616 26.55 5.64 18.09
C SER A 616 25.70 6.87 17.82
N VAL A 617 25.45 7.16 16.55
CA VAL A 617 24.53 8.21 16.10
C VAL A 617 23.96 7.78 14.77
N PHE A 618 22.65 7.83 14.62
CA PHE A 618 21.97 7.47 13.39
C PHE A 618 20.57 8.10 13.33
N SER A 619 19.99 8.10 12.14
CA SER A 619 18.61 8.52 11.92
C SER A 619 17.78 7.39 11.34
N SER A 620 16.49 7.43 11.63
CA SER A 620 15.48 6.56 11.02
C SER A 620 14.22 7.38 10.74
N HIS A 621 13.40 6.93 9.79
CA HIS A 621 12.09 7.54 9.55
C HIS A 621 10.99 6.50 9.76
N LEU A 622 9.90 6.92 10.41
CA LEU A 622 8.71 6.12 10.58
C LEU A 622 7.66 6.62 9.59
N ARG A 623 7.48 5.88 8.50
CA ARG A 623 6.56 6.23 7.40
C ARG A 623 5.13 6.46 7.88
N SER A 624 4.64 5.58 8.74
CA SER A 624 3.27 5.64 9.29
C SER A 624 3.01 6.87 10.18
N LEU A 625 4.06 7.50 10.71
CA LEU A 625 3.96 8.72 11.52
C LEU A 625 4.39 9.98 10.76
N SER A 626 4.90 9.83 9.53
CA SER A 626 5.64 10.88 8.81
C SER A 626 6.62 11.64 9.72
N ALA A 627 7.35 10.87 10.52
CA ALA A 627 8.27 11.37 11.52
C ALA A 627 9.69 10.85 11.29
N MET A 628 10.67 11.67 11.66
CA MET A 628 12.09 11.33 11.64
C MET A 628 12.63 11.28 13.07
N PHE A 629 13.36 10.22 13.39
CA PHE A 629 13.99 10.04 14.69
C PHE A 629 15.51 10.08 14.52
N ILE A 630 16.19 10.83 15.36
CA ILE A 630 17.65 10.83 15.49
C ILE A 630 17.99 10.26 16.85
N MET A 631 18.84 9.24 16.89
CA MET A 631 19.26 8.58 18.12
C MET A 631 20.76 8.68 18.28
N ALA A 632 21.23 9.02 19.49
CA ALA A 632 22.65 9.06 19.81
C ALA A 632 22.93 8.45 21.19
N GLY A 633 24.04 7.72 21.29
CA GLY A 633 24.64 7.26 22.54
C GLY A 633 25.94 8.01 22.81
N VAL A 634 25.99 8.75 23.92
CA VAL A 634 27.10 9.68 24.26
C VAL A 634 27.51 9.49 25.73
N THR A 635 28.64 10.07 26.13
CA THR A 635 28.93 10.22 27.57
C THR A 635 28.05 11.33 28.15
N PRO A 636 27.63 11.25 29.43
CA PRO A 636 26.76 12.26 30.05
C PRO A 636 27.23 13.72 29.90
N GLU A 637 28.54 13.95 29.93
CA GLU A 637 29.15 15.29 29.86
C GLU A 637 29.12 15.88 28.43
N LYS A 638 28.93 15.03 27.43
CA LYS A 638 28.93 15.40 26.00
C LYS A 638 27.52 15.62 25.44
N VAL A 639 26.47 15.51 26.26
CA VAL A 639 25.08 15.60 25.81
C VAL A 639 24.79 16.91 25.07
N ASP A 640 25.12 18.05 25.65
CA ASP A 640 24.82 19.36 25.06
C ASP A 640 25.61 19.59 23.75
N HIS A 641 26.90 19.24 23.76
CA HIS A 641 27.75 19.32 22.56
C HIS A 641 27.23 18.42 21.42
N ALA A 642 26.73 17.23 21.75
CA ALA A 642 26.15 16.33 20.75
C ALA A 642 24.83 16.86 20.20
N LEU A 643 23.98 17.46 21.04
CA LEU A 643 22.72 18.10 20.61
C LEU A 643 22.99 19.26 19.64
N GLU A 644 23.97 20.10 19.94
CA GLU A 644 24.42 21.19 19.07
C GLU A 644 24.95 20.64 17.74
N ALA A 645 25.86 19.68 17.78
CA ALA A 645 26.44 19.09 16.57
C ALA A 645 25.40 18.43 15.66
N ILE A 646 24.39 17.76 16.24
CA ILE A 646 23.26 17.17 15.49
C ILE A 646 22.43 18.25 14.80
N ARG A 647 22.10 19.34 15.52
CA ARG A 647 21.35 20.47 14.96
C ARG A 647 22.10 21.14 13.82
N ASP A 648 23.41 21.30 13.96
CA ASP A 648 24.26 21.88 12.91
C ASP A 648 24.25 21.02 11.64
N GLN A 649 24.34 19.68 11.77
CA GLN A 649 24.29 18.81 10.59
C GLN A 649 22.93 18.86 9.89
N LEU A 650 21.84 18.94 10.65
CA LEU A 650 20.50 19.10 10.09
C LEU A 650 20.33 20.46 9.39
N ALA A 651 20.87 21.53 9.98
CA ALA A 651 20.85 22.87 9.39
C ALA A 651 21.64 22.91 8.07
N ARG A 652 22.84 22.32 8.03
CA ARG A 652 23.65 22.20 6.81
C ARG A 652 22.91 21.46 5.69
N LEU A 653 22.24 20.36 6.01
CA LEU A 653 21.44 19.62 5.03
C LEU A 653 20.25 20.46 4.52
N SER A 654 19.64 21.25 5.40
CA SER A 654 18.53 22.17 5.08
C SER A 654 18.94 23.32 4.16
N THR A 655 20.17 23.82 4.29
CA THR A 655 20.70 24.89 3.42
C THR A 655 21.32 24.37 2.13
N GLY A 656 21.41 23.06 1.93
CA GLY A 656 22.11 22.46 0.80
C GLY A 656 23.64 22.51 0.92
N ASP A 657 24.17 22.71 2.12
CA ASP A 657 25.62 22.76 2.39
C ASP A 657 26.19 21.34 2.56
N PHE A 658 26.21 20.58 1.46
CA PHE A 658 26.84 19.27 1.39
C PHE A 658 27.51 19.04 0.03
N ASP A 659 28.52 18.17 0.02
CA ASP A 659 29.20 17.78 -1.20
C ASP A 659 28.31 16.89 -2.07
N ASN A 660 28.29 17.12 -3.39
CA ASN A 660 27.59 16.28 -4.37
C ASN A 660 28.01 14.80 -4.26
N SER A 661 29.25 14.51 -3.84
CA SER A 661 29.69 13.13 -3.61
C SER A 661 28.87 12.40 -2.53
N LEU A 662 28.32 13.11 -1.55
CA LEU A 662 27.43 12.55 -0.54
C LEU A 662 26.11 12.09 -1.18
N PHE A 663 25.53 12.91 -2.03
CA PHE A 663 24.29 12.61 -2.75
C PHE A 663 24.48 11.41 -3.70
N GLU A 664 25.57 11.39 -4.48
CA GLU A 664 25.87 10.30 -5.41
C GLU A 664 26.10 8.95 -4.72
N ARG A 665 26.83 8.93 -3.59
CA ARG A 665 27.03 7.71 -2.80
C ARG A 665 25.72 7.23 -2.21
N THR A 666 24.89 8.14 -1.71
CA THR A 666 23.56 7.82 -1.19
C THR A 666 22.67 7.23 -2.27
N SER A 667 22.65 7.82 -3.48
CA SER A 667 21.90 7.30 -4.62
C SER A 667 22.28 5.85 -4.95
N ARG A 668 23.59 5.54 -4.99
CA ARG A 668 24.09 4.17 -5.22
C ARG A 668 23.72 3.20 -4.10
N MET A 669 23.73 3.64 -2.84
CA MET A 669 23.31 2.81 -1.70
C MET A 669 21.81 2.49 -1.76
N ILE A 670 20.97 3.49 -2.09
CA ILE A 670 19.53 3.29 -2.25
C ILE A 670 19.25 2.39 -3.46
N GLU A 671 19.95 2.57 -4.58
CA GLU A 671 19.87 1.68 -5.75
C GLU A 671 20.16 0.23 -5.36
N THR A 672 21.27 0.00 -4.64
CA THR A 672 21.64 -1.32 -4.14
C THR A 672 20.56 -1.91 -3.26
N GLY A 673 19.98 -1.12 -2.35
CA GLY A 673 18.87 -1.54 -1.49
C GLY A 673 17.60 -1.89 -2.27
N ILE A 674 17.27 -1.16 -3.34
CA ILE A 674 16.13 -1.49 -4.22
C ILE A 674 16.38 -2.81 -4.97
N LEU A 675 17.60 -3.02 -5.44
CA LEU A 675 17.96 -4.24 -6.18
C LEU A 675 17.97 -5.47 -5.28
N SER A 676 18.40 -5.35 -4.02
CA SER A 676 18.52 -6.48 -3.09
C SER A 676 17.19 -6.98 -2.52
N VAL A 677 16.10 -6.20 -2.58
CA VAL A 677 14.75 -6.67 -2.17
C VAL A 677 14.36 -7.96 -2.89
N ASN A 678 14.83 -8.14 -4.12
CA ASN A 678 14.52 -9.29 -4.95
C ASN A 678 15.38 -10.52 -4.64
N ASP A 679 16.31 -10.46 -3.68
CA ASP A 679 17.21 -11.57 -3.34
C ASP A 679 16.63 -12.53 -2.29
N ASP A 680 15.57 -12.12 -1.60
CA ASP A 680 14.90 -12.88 -0.56
C ASP A 680 13.39 -12.90 -0.78
N LEU A 681 12.79 -14.10 -0.77
CA LEU A 681 11.36 -14.28 -1.05
C LEU A 681 10.48 -13.59 0.00
N SER A 682 10.85 -13.69 1.27
CA SER A 682 10.11 -13.11 2.38
C SER A 682 10.13 -11.58 2.31
N SER A 683 11.27 -10.99 1.95
CA SER A 683 11.44 -9.56 1.67
C SER A 683 10.61 -9.10 0.48
N MET A 684 10.55 -9.89 -0.60
CA MET A 684 9.65 -9.61 -1.73
C MET A 684 8.19 -9.60 -1.30
N LEU A 685 7.73 -10.61 -0.54
CA LEU A 685 6.35 -10.68 -0.04
C LEU A 685 6.03 -9.52 0.91
N ALA A 686 6.93 -9.18 1.82
CA ALA A 686 6.78 -8.04 2.73
C ALA A 686 6.70 -6.72 1.96
N HIS A 687 7.55 -6.51 0.95
CA HIS A 687 7.49 -5.33 0.09
C HIS A 687 6.13 -5.23 -0.62
N GLN A 688 5.62 -6.33 -1.17
CA GLN A 688 4.30 -6.36 -1.80
C GLN A 688 3.18 -6.10 -0.79
N MET A 689 3.24 -6.69 0.40
CA MET A 689 2.28 -6.47 1.49
C MET A 689 2.22 -4.98 1.88
N TYR A 690 3.37 -4.35 2.11
CA TYR A 690 3.44 -2.93 2.44
C TYR A 690 2.97 -2.04 1.30
N GLY A 691 3.30 -2.39 0.05
CA GLY A 691 2.80 -1.67 -1.12
C GLY A 691 1.27 -1.73 -1.24
N HIS A 692 0.65 -2.88 -0.96
CA HIS A 692 -0.81 -3.00 -0.90
C HIS A 692 -1.40 -2.20 0.26
N LEU A 693 -0.81 -2.34 1.44
CA LEU A 693 -1.23 -1.63 2.65
C LEU A 693 -1.25 -0.13 2.36
N TYR A 694 -0.10 0.47 2.03
CA TYR A 694 0.05 1.90 1.73
C TYR A 694 -0.60 2.36 0.41
N GLY A 695 -1.18 1.44 -0.35
CA GLY A 695 -1.78 1.69 -1.66
C GLY A 695 -0.76 2.17 -2.71
N ARG A 696 0.53 1.94 -2.53
CA ARG A 696 1.58 2.33 -3.48
C ARG A 696 2.42 1.12 -3.82
N LEU A 697 1.95 0.35 -4.80
CA LEU A 697 2.71 -0.73 -5.40
C LEU A 697 3.67 -0.14 -6.43
N MET A 698 4.96 -0.46 -6.30
CA MET A 698 5.97 -0.13 -7.29
C MET A 698 6.76 -1.39 -7.61
N ASN A 699 6.96 -1.64 -8.90
CA ASN A 699 7.95 -2.63 -9.34
C ASN A 699 9.35 -2.02 -9.30
N ARG A 700 10.37 -2.86 -9.47
CA ARG A 700 11.78 -2.44 -9.42
C ARG A 700 12.10 -1.31 -10.40
N LYS A 701 11.61 -1.40 -11.65
CA LYS A 701 11.83 -0.36 -12.67
C LYS A 701 11.28 0.98 -12.22
N GLU A 702 10.04 1.00 -11.73
CA GLU A 702 9.41 2.22 -11.21
C GLU A 702 10.16 2.80 -10.01
N SER A 703 10.65 1.96 -9.11
CA SER A 703 11.45 2.39 -7.95
C SER A 703 12.77 3.02 -8.38
N LEU A 704 13.45 2.45 -9.39
CA LEU A 704 14.68 3.00 -9.96
C LEU A 704 14.44 4.30 -10.73
N ASP A 705 13.34 4.40 -11.49
CA ASP A 705 12.98 5.62 -12.21
C ASP A 705 12.65 6.75 -11.23
N ALA A 706 11.97 6.45 -10.13
CA ALA A 706 11.68 7.42 -9.07
C ALA A 706 12.95 7.81 -8.31
N LEU A 707 13.87 6.87 -8.02
CA LEU A 707 15.20 7.14 -7.48
C LEU A 707 15.97 8.16 -8.34
N ARG A 708 16.01 7.95 -9.66
CA ARG A 708 16.70 8.84 -10.62
C ARG A 708 16.10 10.24 -10.73
N SER A 709 14.86 10.41 -10.29
CA SER A 709 14.16 11.70 -10.35
C SER A 709 14.38 12.60 -9.14
N VAL A 710 14.93 12.09 -8.04
CA VAL A 710 15.19 12.87 -6.82
C VAL A 710 16.33 13.86 -7.07
N THR A 711 16.16 15.09 -6.60
CA THR A 711 17.21 16.12 -6.69
C THR A 711 17.73 16.54 -5.31
N PRO A 712 18.97 17.07 -5.21
CA PRO A 712 19.51 17.61 -3.96
C PRO A 712 18.61 18.68 -3.33
N GLU A 713 18.01 19.54 -4.15
CA GLU A 713 17.14 20.63 -3.69
C GLU A 713 15.85 20.10 -3.05
N GLU A 714 15.29 19.01 -3.59
CA GLU A 714 14.13 18.35 -2.99
C GLU A 714 14.47 17.81 -1.59
N VAL A 715 15.65 17.22 -1.42
CA VAL A 715 16.13 16.70 -0.12
C VAL A 715 16.32 17.84 0.88
N SER A 716 16.94 18.96 0.46
CA SER A 716 17.10 20.15 1.32
C SER A 716 15.77 20.79 1.68
N GLN A 717 14.80 20.83 0.75
CA GLN A 717 13.46 21.32 1.04
C GLN A 717 12.78 20.45 2.11
N LEU A 718 12.87 19.12 2.01
CA LEU A 718 12.34 18.22 3.03
C LEU A 718 13.04 18.41 4.38
N ALA A 719 14.36 18.57 4.40
CA ALA A 719 15.13 18.85 5.62
C ALA A 719 14.66 20.16 6.28
N SER A 720 14.47 21.22 5.50
CA SER A 720 14.02 22.53 6.00
C SER A 720 12.60 22.52 6.58
N GLY A 721 11.77 21.56 6.14
CA GLY A 721 10.43 21.35 6.67
C GLY A 721 10.39 20.59 8.00
N LEU A 722 11.53 20.03 8.46
CA LEU A 722 11.57 19.27 9.69
C LEU A 722 11.44 20.18 10.91
N ARG A 723 10.45 19.90 11.75
CA ARG A 723 10.22 20.59 13.03
C ARG A 723 10.49 19.63 14.18
N LEU A 724 11.41 19.99 15.07
CA LEU A 724 11.64 19.23 16.30
C LEU A 724 10.38 19.27 17.16
N VAL A 725 9.95 18.10 17.61
CA VAL A 725 8.81 17.93 18.50
C VAL A 725 9.27 17.40 19.84
N THR A 726 10.00 16.30 19.87
CA THR A 726 10.36 15.66 21.13
C THR A 726 11.87 15.58 21.23
N CYS A 727 12.40 16.03 22.36
CA CYS A 727 13.79 15.79 22.75
C CYS A 727 13.77 15.01 24.06
N TYR A 728 14.11 13.73 23.98
CA TYR A 728 14.23 12.86 25.14
C TYR A 728 15.71 12.55 25.41
N VAL A 729 16.13 12.76 26.65
CA VAL A 729 17.49 12.48 27.11
C VAL A 729 17.42 11.60 28.35
N LEU A 730 17.97 10.40 28.25
CA LEU A 730 18.25 9.53 29.40
C LEU A 730 19.71 9.71 29.80
N THR A 731 19.99 10.21 31.00
CA THR A 731 21.37 10.47 31.46
C THR A 731 21.62 9.93 32.86
N GLY A 732 22.90 9.94 33.28
CA GLY A 732 23.35 9.50 34.61
C GLY A 732 22.71 10.32 35.74
N MET A 733 22.67 9.76 36.96
CA MET A 733 22.42 10.56 38.16
C MET A 733 23.66 11.42 38.45
N ASP A 734 23.48 12.68 38.81
CA ASP A 734 24.59 13.54 39.23
C ASP A 734 25.20 12.97 40.52
N ASN A 735 26.53 12.83 40.54
CA ASN A 735 27.27 12.47 41.75
C ASN A 735 27.38 13.70 42.69
N GLU A 736 26.26 14.15 43.25
CA GLU A 736 26.24 15.18 44.31
C GLU A 736 25.42 14.72 45.52
N ALA A 737 25.74 13.54 46.07
CA ALA A 737 25.29 13.15 47.42
C ALA A 737 26.22 12.15 48.14
N GLN A 738 27.50 12.08 47.77
CA GLN A 738 28.52 11.36 48.54
C GLN A 738 29.86 12.10 48.46
N LYS A 739 29.97 13.20 49.21
CA LYS A 739 31.20 13.58 49.93
C LYS A 739 30.90 14.66 50.96
#